data_AF-A0A918TK02-F1
#
_entry.id   AF-A0A918TK02-F1
#
_cell.length_a   1.000
_cell.length_b   1.000
_cell.length_c   1.000
_cell.angle_alpha   90.00
_cell.angle_beta   90.00
_cell.angle_gamma   90.00
#
_symmetry.space_group_name_H-M   'P 1'
#
loop_
_entity.id
_entity.type
_entity.pdbx_description
1 polymer ?
#
loop_
_entity_poly.entity_id
_entity_poly.type
_entity_poly.pdbx_seq_one_letter_code
_entity_poly.pdbx_strand_id
1 'polypeptide(L)'
;MRVVVGKIIALVLLVGLLLGLFFKGVEELKPQKNVVSIPEYAPWSEEVIDLAASLPVQEGGRIKPLETRASYAMLQMRGDRRITIEGKGGEKVRVGPTAWMLDIFFRPEIAAELPSFRVDNAEVLKSLGIEFDDRKKRDRYSYAELETHLPTVMQKAGDYQELSSRGADLTPVEEQTLDLATSLQTYFYLTNYFNFVREGIILRAGEGEGKKVSMSTVLATSGQIVDAIRKSQESGGIPPHINELLMQIDQSVMSSKFVFHPLPPTTAEEEKWSSVGELIEATLTGQIADPNQAVRDVQRLEELYDAYREGEKSFAKNLADFRASTMTRAGKDAERSVDTELSFNRVDWFRKALYTFSFGALALLVYLFIHEGAVGKWLRVALWSFTSVGLFLILAGIVHRYMVVLRPPVTNLYETIPYITAGTVLLFLLVELATKNRIALVAAPVVGMAGMVLAAVFQVAAASDSLDPLVAVLRSNFWLTTHVLTVTFGYAAGLGAAVIGFIYIFSRVLGLDGGDKNFRRAITRMTYGIICFTLVLSLIGTVLGGIWANYSWGRFWGWDPKENGALMIVLWTLFILHGRAAGLLREWGVNLAAAFGGVVVTFSWFHVNMLGTGLHSYGFTDGKEAIWYFYGAATFVIVGGMAYSFWESSQQKAKKAAKKNETAKVPANEPA
;
A
#
# COMPACT_ATOMS: atom_id res chain seq x y z
N MET A 1 -11.22 -21.08 38.93
CA MET A 1 -9.93 -20.46 38.56
C MET A 1 -9.06 -21.38 37.71
N ARG A 2 -8.63 -22.57 38.18
CA ARG A 2 -7.78 -23.51 37.39
C ARG A 2 -8.39 -23.93 36.04
N VAL A 3 -9.70 -24.13 35.95
CA VAL A 3 -10.41 -24.46 34.69
C VAL A 3 -10.44 -23.28 33.70
N VAL A 4 -10.57 -22.05 34.20
CA VAL A 4 -10.57 -20.83 33.37
C VAL A 4 -9.16 -20.55 32.86
N VAL A 5 -8.15 -20.70 33.72
CA VAL A 5 -6.73 -20.61 33.34
C VAL A 5 -6.38 -21.68 32.30
N GLY A 6 -6.82 -22.92 32.47
CA GLY A 6 -6.61 -23.99 31.48
C GLY A 6 -7.26 -23.70 30.11
N LYS A 7 -8.44 -23.08 30.10
CA LYS A 7 -9.13 -22.64 28.87
C LYS A 7 -8.47 -21.44 28.20
N ILE A 8 -7.92 -20.51 28.98
CA ILE A 8 -7.12 -19.38 28.47
C ILE A 8 -5.80 -19.89 27.90
N ILE A 9 -5.12 -20.83 28.57
CA ILE A 9 -3.92 -21.49 28.06
C ILE A 9 -4.23 -22.19 26.73
N ALA A 10 -5.30 -22.97 26.67
CA ALA A 10 -5.71 -23.66 25.44
C ALA A 10 -6.02 -22.68 24.30
N LEU A 11 -6.67 -21.54 24.59
CA LEU A 11 -6.96 -20.50 23.59
C LEU A 11 -5.69 -19.78 23.14
N VAL A 12 -4.79 -19.41 24.05
CA VAL A 12 -3.51 -18.76 23.71
C VAL A 12 -2.61 -19.70 22.93
N LEU A 13 -2.58 -21.00 23.28
CA LEU A 13 -1.86 -22.01 22.52
C LEU A 13 -2.51 -22.26 21.15
N LEU A 14 -3.84 -22.26 21.06
CA LEU A 14 -4.56 -22.39 19.79
C LEU A 14 -4.33 -21.16 18.90
N VAL A 15 -4.42 -19.95 19.45
CA VAL A 15 -4.13 -18.71 18.73
C VAL A 15 -2.65 -18.62 18.39
N GLY A 16 -1.75 -19.03 19.28
CA GLY A 16 -0.31 -19.12 19.03
C GLY A 16 0.03 -20.16 17.95
N LEU A 17 -0.67 -21.30 17.92
CA LEU A 17 -0.58 -22.31 16.88
C LEU A 17 -1.14 -21.78 15.56
N LEU A 18 -2.31 -21.12 15.57
CA LEU A 18 -2.92 -20.54 14.38
C LEU A 18 -2.09 -19.38 13.83
N LEU A 19 -1.54 -18.53 14.69
CA LEU A 19 -0.57 -17.50 14.33
C LEU A 19 0.73 -18.14 13.85
N GLY A 20 1.21 -19.21 14.48
CA GLY A 20 2.38 -19.96 14.05
C GLY A 20 2.19 -20.60 12.67
N LEU A 21 1.02 -21.19 12.41
CA LEU A 21 0.63 -21.74 11.12
C LEU A 21 0.41 -20.63 10.08
N PHE A 22 -0.17 -19.49 10.47
CA PHE A 22 -0.31 -18.31 9.62
C PHE A 22 1.06 -17.72 9.28
N PHE A 23 1.95 -17.53 10.25
CA PHE A 23 3.29 -17.02 10.02
C PHE A 23 4.15 -18.01 9.24
N LYS A 24 4.01 -19.32 9.49
CA LYS A 24 4.63 -20.37 8.68
C LYS A 24 4.08 -20.36 7.25
N GLY A 25 2.77 -20.21 7.08
CA GLY A 25 2.14 -20.04 5.77
C GLY A 25 2.62 -18.77 5.06
N VAL A 26 2.71 -17.64 5.77
CA VAL A 26 3.28 -16.39 5.26
C VAL A 26 4.77 -16.52 4.95
N GLU A 27 5.51 -17.34 5.69
CA GLU A 27 6.93 -17.61 5.47
C GLU A 27 7.15 -18.56 4.28
N GLU A 28 6.32 -19.60 4.13
CA GLU A 28 6.25 -20.45 2.93
C GLU A 28 5.81 -19.65 1.71
N LEU A 29 5.02 -18.59 1.92
CA LEU A 29 4.67 -17.62 0.89
C LEU A 29 5.81 -16.65 0.59
N LYS A 30 6.87 -16.45 1.39
CA LYS A 30 7.93 -15.48 1.06
C LYS A 30 8.87 -16.04 -0.03
N PRO A 31 9.26 -15.25 -1.05
CA PRO A 31 10.32 -15.66 -1.97
C PRO A 31 11.60 -15.93 -1.18
N GLN A 32 12.36 -16.98 -1.53
CA GLN A 32 13.63 -17.21 -0.88
C GLN A 32 14.60 -16.05 -1.13
N LYS A 33 15.41 -15.75 -0.11
CA LYS A 33 16.54 -14.83 -0.25
C LYS A 33 17.71 -15.61 -0.84
N ASN A 34 17.64 -15.89 -2.13
CA ASN A 34 18.81 -16.38 -2.86
C ASN A 34 19.81 -15.22 -2.92
N VAL A 35 20.93 -15.41 -2.24
CA VAL A 35 22.02 -14.44 -2.22
C VAL A 35 22.86 -14.73 -3.46
N VAL A 36 22.76 -13.85 -4.45
CA VAL A 36 23.53 -13.95 -5.70
C VAL A 36 24.92 -13.39 -5.44
N SER A 37 25.96 -14.08 -5.94
CA SER A 37 27.33 -13.58 -5.89
C SER A 37 27.59 -12.71 -7.11
N ILE A 38 27.94 -11.44 -6.88
CA ILE A 38 28.31 -10.47 -7.91
C ILE A 38 29.67 -9.88 -7.49
N PRO A 39 30.79 -10.55 -7.82
CA PRO A 39 32.13 -10.17 -7.33
C PRO A 39 32.57 -8.76 -7.72
N GLU A 40 32.00 -8.21 -8.79
CA GLU A 40 32.31 -6.87 -9.29
C GLU A 40 31.51 -5.77 -8.58
N TYR A 41 30.51 -6.13 -7.77
CA TYR A 41 29.66 -5.16 -7.11
C TYR A 41 30.42 -4.38 -6.03
N ALA A 42 30.48 -3.06 -6.21
CA ALA A 42 30.96 -2.10 -5.22
C ALA A 42 29.79 -1.21 -4.77
N PRO A 43 29.47 -1.14 -3.46
CA PRO A 43 28.39 -0.29 -2.97
C PRO A 43 28.71 1.19 -3.19
N TRP A 44 27.69 1.98 -3.50
CA TRP A 44 27.76 3.44 -3.47
C TRP A 44 27.96 3.94 -2.04
N SER A 45 28.70 5.03 -1.89
CA SER A 45 28.88 5.78 -0.65
C SER A 45 27.56 6.37 -0.15
N GLU A 46 27.45 6.56 1.17
CA GLU A 46 26.26 7.16 1.77
C GLU A 46 25.99 8.58 1.23
N GLU A 47 27.03 9.36 0.93
CA GLU A 47 26.92 10.69 0.33
C GLU A 47 26.20 10.66 -1.03
N VAL A 48 26.63 9.77 -1.93
CA VAL A 48 25.99 9.60 -3.25
C VAL A 48 24.54 9.14 -3.10
N ILE A 49 24.28 8.21 -2.17
CA ILE A 49 22.93 7.72 -1.92
C ILE A 49 22.02 8.81 -1.37
N ASP A 50 22.47 9.64 -0.44
CA ASP A 50 21.68 10.74 0.12
C ASP A 50 21.41 11.85 -0.91
N LEU A 51 22.42 12.20 -1.72
CA LEU A 51 22.26 13.15 -2.82
C LEU A 51 21.27 12.62 -3.87
N ALA A 52 21.43 11.37 -4.30
CA ALA A 52 20.54 10.75 -5.27
C ALA A 52 19.12 10.62 -4.72
N ALA A 53 18.95 10.17 -3.47
CA ALA A 53 17.66 10.00 -2.83
C ALA A 53 16.83 11.28 -2.87
N SER A 54 17.50 12.43 -2.73
CA SER A 54 16.90 13.76 -2.68
C SER A 54 16.78 14.47 -4.04
N LEU A 55 17.08 13.78 -5.14
CA LEU A 55 16.78 14.30 -6.47
C LEU A 55 15.26 14.41 -6.67
N PRO A 56 14.75 15.55 -7.16
CA PRO A 56 13.34 15.68 -7.50
C PRO A 56 13.01 14.94 -8.80
N VAL A 57 11.85 14.30 -8.81
CA VAL A 57 11.28 13.70 -10.01
C VAL A 57 9.77 13.95 -10.03
N GLN A 58 9.21 14.17 -11.22
CA GLN A 58 7.76 14.28 -11.36
C GLN A 58 7.16 12.94 -11.83
N GLU A 59 6.14 12.46 -11.13
CA GLU A 59 5.36 11.27 -11.54
C GLU A 59 3.90 11.49 -11.17
N GLY A 60 2.99 11.26 -12.12
CA GLY A 60 1.57 11.61 -11.98
C GLY A 60 1.31 13.12 -11.87
N GLY A 61 2.29 13.99 -12.16
CA GLY A 61 2.18 15.43 -11.91
C GLY A 61 2.51 15.86 -10.47
N ARG A 62 2.95 14.93 -9.62
CA ARG A 62 3.45 15.22 -8.26
C ARG A 62 4.98 15.18 -8.24
N ILE A 63 5.61 16.20 -7.65
CA ILE A 63 7.06 16.21 -7.43
C ILE A 63 7.37 15.43 -6.15
N LYS A 64 8.26 14.44 -6.26
CA LYS A 64 8.64 13.51 -5.19
C LYS A 64 10.16 13.24 -5.21
N PRO A 65 10.77 12.76 -4.12
CA PRO A 65 12.16 12.34 -4.14
C PRO A 65 12.35 11.09 -5.01
N LEU A 66 13.52 10.97 -5.64
CA LEU A 66 13.93 9.77 -6.37
C LEU A 66 13.86 8.52 -5.50
N GLU A 67 14.14 8.65 -4.20
CA GLU A 67 13.98 7.54 -3.24
C GLU A 67 12.57 6.95 -3.29
N THR A 68 11.52 7.77 -3.29
CA THR A 68 10.14 7.28 -3.38
C THR A 68 9.91 6.53 -4.69
N ARG A 69 10.28 7.13 -5.82
CA ARG A 69 10.12 6.52 -7.15
C ARG A 69 10.84 5.17 -7.22
N ALA A 70 12.10 5.14 -6.79
CA ALA A 70 12.91 3.92 -6.78
C ALA A 70 12.32 2.86 -5.82
N SER A 71 11.84 3.28 -4.65
CA SER A 71 11.24 2.42 -3.63
C SER A 71 9.98 1.71 -4.13
N TYR A 72 9.13 2.40 -4.89
CA TYR A 72 7.94 1.77 -5.48
C TYR A 72 8.25 0.98 -6.76
N ALA A 73 9.14 1.46 -7.64
CA ALA A 73 9.58 0.69 -8.79
C ALA A 73 10.20 -0.66 -8.37
N MET A 74 11.06 -0.64 -7.35
CA MET A 74 11.66 -1.86 -6.79
C MET A 74 10.60 -2.74 -6.10
N LEU A 75 9.64 -2.16 -5.37
CA LEU A 75 8.55 -2.92 -4.75
C LEU A 75 7.66 -3.59 -5.79
N GLN A 76 7.34 -2.91 -6.90
CA GLN A 76 6.54 -3.43 -8.00
C GLN A 76 7.23 -4.61 -8.69
N MET A 77 8.51 -4.45 -9.06
CA MET A 77 9.25 -5.50 -9.78
C MET A 77 9.63 -6.67 -8.88
N ARG A 78 10.07 -6.41 -7.64
CA ARG A 78 10.69 -7.40 -6.74
C ARG A 78 9.79 -7.88 -5.60
N GLY A 79 8.76 -7.11 -5.25
CA GLY A 79 7.96 -7.30 -4.04
C GLY A 79 8.68 -6.95 -2.73
N ASP A 80 9.84 -6.30 -2.79
CA ASP A 80 10.66 -5.93 -1.64
C ASP A 80 11.54 -4.73 -1.99
N ARG A 81 11.93 -3.95 -0.99
CA ARG A 81 12.72 -2.71 -1.12
C ARG A 81 14.20 -2.93 -0.78
N ARG A 82 14.68 -4.18 -0.91
CA ARG A 82 16.06 -4.54 -0.62
C ARG A 82 16.50 -5.78 -1.41
N ILE A 83 17.72 -5.74 -1.91
CA ILE A 83 18.45 -6.91 -2.42
C ILE A 83 19.60 -7.20 -1.45
N THR A 84 19.88 -8.49 -1.22
CA THR A 84 21.08 -8.94 -0.51
C THR A 84 21.88 -9.79 -1.45
N ILE A 85 23.12 -9.38 -1.71
CA ILE A 85 24.07 -10.05 -2.60
C ILE A 85 25.39 -10.28 -1.86
N GLU A 86 26.23 -11.15 -2.41
CA GLU A 86 27.64 -11.25 -2.05
C GLU A 86 28.45 -10.45 -3.06
N GLY A 87 29.00 -9.31 -2.62
CA GLY A 87 29.78 -8.40 -3.45
C GLY A 87 31.26 -8.79 -3.51
N LYS A 88 32.10 -7.81 -3.83
CA LYS A 88 33.55 -7.96 -3.90
C LYS A 88 34.12 -8.59 -2.62
N GLY A 89 34.86 -9.69 -2.76
CA GLY A 89 35.47 -10.42 -1.63
C GLY A 89 34.49 -11.28 -0.81
N GLY A 90 33.28 -11.54 -1.31
CA GLY A 90 32.27 -12.35 -0.62
C GLY A 90 31.55 -11.61 0.51
N GLU A 91 31.70 -10.28 0.60
CA GLU A 91 31.00 -9.48 1.60
C GLU A 91 29.50 -9.42 1.31
N LYS A 92 28.67 -9.58 2.34
CA LYS A 92 27.22 -9.44 2.20
C LYS A 92 26.82 -7.98 2.11
N VAL A 93 26.46 -7.54 0.91
CA VAL A 93 26.02 -6.17 0.63
C VAL A 93 24.50 -6.09 0.56
N ARG A 94 23.95 -5.00 1.10
CA ARG A 94 22.50 -4.71 1.06
C ARG A 94 22.22 -3.54 0.13
N VAL A 95 21.72 -3.84 -1.06
CA VAL A 95 21.33 -2.83 -2.05
C VAL A 95 19.92 -2.33 -1.73
N GLY A 96 19.81 -1.04 -1.43
CA GLY A 96 18.53 -0.34 -1.24
C GLY A 96 17.96 0.22 -2.56
N PRO A 97 16.77 0.83 -2.55
CA PRO A 97 16.10 1.25 -3.78
C PRO A 97 16.86 2.32 -4.56
N THR A 98 17.38 3.35 -3.88
CA THR A 98 18.16 4.40 -4.54
C THR A 98 19.43 3.86 -5.17
N ALA A 99 20.17 2.98 -4.45
CA ALA A 99 21.37 2.32 -4.97
C ALA A 99 21.03 1.47 -6.21
N TRP A 100 19.96 0.69 -6.15
CA TRP A 100 19.48 -0.14 -7.26
C TRP A 100 19.11 0.71 -8.49
N MET A 101 18.47 1.86 -8.31
CA MET A 101 18.14 2.77 -9.42
C MET A 101 19.41 3.41 -10.02
N LEU A 102 20.39 3.79 -9.19
CA LEU A 102 21.69 4.27 -9.67
C LEU A 102 22.44 3.18 -10.43
N ASP A 103 22.39 1.93 -9.95
CA ASP A 103 22.98 0.79 -10.65
C ASP A 103 22.33 0.62 -12.03
N ILE A 104 21.00 0.72 -12.16
CA ILE A 104 20.31 0.67 -13.46
C ILE A 104 20.77 1.80 -14.39
N PHE A 105 20.91 3.01 -13.87
CA PHE A 105 21.28 4.18 -14.68
C PHE A 105 22.75 4.22 -15.09
N PHE A 106 23.67 3.82 -14.21
CA PHE A 106 25.10 4.03 -14.41
C PHE A 106 25.91 2.73 -14.56
N ARG A 107 25.36 1.59 -14.12
CA ARG A 107 25.99 0.25 -14.14
C ARG A 107 25.02 -0.82 -14.68
N PRO A 108 24.44 -0.63 -15.89
CA PRO A 108 23.36 -1.50 -16.39
C PRO A 108 23.75 -2.98 -16.43
N GLU A 109 25.01 -3.30 -16.76
CA GLU A 109 25.54 -4.68 -16.76
C GLU A 109 25.47 -5.33 -15.37
N ILE A 110 25.88 -4.60 -14.32
CA ILE A 110 25.81 -5.08 -12.93
C ILE A 110 24.35 -5.15 -12.48
N ALA A 111 23.53 -4.17 -12.87
CA ALA A 111 22.13 -4.13 -12.53
C ALA A 111 21.34 -5.29 -13.14
N ALA A 112 21.73 -5.76 -14.33
CA ALA A 112 21.10 -6.88 -15.02
C ALA A 112 21.24 -8.20 -14.24
N GLU A 113 22.32 -8.36 -13.47
CA GLU A 113 22.58 -9.51 -12.59
C GLU A 113 21.83 -9.44 -11.25
N LEU A 114 21.34 -8.26 -10.87
CA LEU A 114 20.57 -8.13 -9.63
C LEU A 114 19.22 -8.84 -9.78
N PRO A 115 18.79 -9.67 -8.80
CA PRO A 115 17.54 -10.43 -8.87
C PRO A 115 16.28 -9.53 -8.75
N SER A 116 16.03 -8.68 -9.72
CA SER A 116 15.09 -7.56 -9.63
C SER A 116 13.62 -7.97 -9.83
N PHE A 117 13.35 -9.15 -10.39
CA PHE A 117 12.01 -9.58 -10.76
C PHE A 117 11.49 -10.69 -9.85
N ARG A 118 10.24 -10.60 -9.44
CA ARG A 118 9.54 -11.60 -8.64
C ARG A 118 8.63 -12.43 -9.53
N VAL A 119 8.72 -13.76 -9.41
CA VAL A 119 7.71 -14.67 -9.98
C VAL A 119 7.11 -15.48 -8.83
N ASP A 120 5.80 -15.32 -8.61
CA ASP A 120 5.08 -15.95 -7.49
C ASP A 120 4.61 -17.36 -7.80
N ASN A 121 4.55 -17.73 -9.08
CA ASN A 121 4.19 -19.06 -9.54
C ASN A 121 5.14 -19.55 -10.64
N ALA A 122 5.89 -20.62 -10.36
CA ALA A 122 6.78 -21.27 -11.32
C ALA A 122 6.06 -21.73 -12.61
N GLU A 123 4.74 -21.95 -12.55
CA GLU A 123 3.91 -22.23 -13.74
C GLU A 123 3.99 -21.11 -14.79
N VAL A 124 4.20 -19.85 -14.37
CA VAL A 124 4.36 -18.70 -15.28
C VAL A 124 5.55 -18.94 -16.19
N LEU A 125 6.72 -19.20 -15.62
CA LEU A 125 7.94 -19.48 -16.36
C LEU A 125 7.81 -20.77 -17.19
N LYS A 126 7.23 -21.84 -16.63
CA LYS A 126 6.98 -23.08 -17.37
C LYS A 126 6.07 -22.89 -18.59
N SER A 127 5.01 -22.09 -18.44
CA SER A 127 4.09 -21.77 -19.54
C SER A 127 4.75 -20.94 -20.64
N LEU A 128 5.86 -20.27 -20.32
CA LEU A 128 6.71 -19.53 -21.24
C LEU A 128 7.82 -20.40 -21.85
N GLY A 129 7.91 -21.68 -21.48
CA GLY A 129 8.96 -22.60 -21.91
C GLY A 129 10.29 -22.41 -21.18
N ILE A 130 10.25 -21.77 -20.00
CA ILE A 130 11.42 -21.49 -19.16
C ILE A 130 11.41 -22.46 -17.98
N GLU A 131 12.41 -23.32 -17.91
CA GLU A 131 12.61 -24.23 -16.78
C GLU A 131 13.94 -23.94 -16.10
N PHE A 132 13.88 -23.77 -14.78
CA PHE A 132 15.06 -23.66 -13.93
C PHE A 132 15.05 -24.84 -12.95
N ASP A 133 16.02 -25.75 -13.08
CA ASP A 133 16.07 -27.02 -12.33
C ASP A 133 16.19 -26.82 -10.80
N ASP A 134 16.80 -25.71 -10.37
CA ASP A 134 17.10 -25.43 -8.95
C ASP A 134 16.14 -24.43 -8.28
N ARG A 135 15.03 -24.07 -8.94
CA ARG A 135 14.16 -22.97 -8.48
C ARG A 135 12.82 -23.47 -7.93
N LYS A 136 12.36 -22.82 -6.85
CA LYS A 136 11.11 -23.17 -6.15
C LYS A 136 9.88 -22.52 -6.81
N LYS A 137 8.70 -22.83 -6.27
CA LYS A 137 7.40 -22.29 -6.71
C LYS A 137 7.33 -20.75 -6.76
N ARG A 138 8.02 -20.04 -5.86
CA ARG A 138 8.13 -18.57 -5.81
C ARG A 138 9.60 -18.18 -5.62
N ASP A 139 10.14 -17.39 -6.54
CA ASP A 139 11.55 -16.96 -6.49
C ASP A 139 11.75 -15.59 -7.15
N ARG A 140 13.00 -15.12 -7.16
CA ARG A 140 13.41 -13.89 -7.81
C ARG A 140 14.49 -14.14 -8.84
N TYR A 141 14.37 -13.41 -9.95
CA TYR A 141 15.17 -13.58 -11.15
C TYR A 141 15.83 -12.27 -11.53
N SER A 142 17.02 -12.35 -12.11
CA SER A 142 17.72 -11.21 -12.68
C SER A 142 17.17 -10.88 -14.07
N TYR A 143 17.53 -9.70 -14.60
CA TYR A 143 17.19 -9.37 -15.99
C TYR A 143 17.94 -10.30 -16.95
N ALA A 144 19.23 -10.54 -16.68
CA ALA A 144 20.09 -11.42 -17.48
C ALA A 144 19.53 -12.86 -17.59
N GLU A 145 18.93 -13.38 -16.51
CA GLU A 145 18.27 -14.70 -16.52
C GLU A 145 17.04 -14.75 -17.44
N LEU A 146 16.34 -13.62 -17.62
CA LEU A 146 15.07 -13.55 -18.36
C LEU A 146 15.22 -12.97 -19.78
N GLU A 147 16.35 -12.34 -20.08
CA GLU A 147 16.56 -11.55 -21.30
C GLU A 147 16.28 -12.35 -22.58
N THR A 148 16.81 -13.57 -22.66
CA THR A 148 16.65 -14.43 -23.85
C THR A 148 15.20 -14.86 -24.10
N HIS A 149 14.33 -14.75 -23.09
CA HIS A 149 12.93 -15.12 -23.15
C HIS A 149 11.97 -13.92 -23.28
N LEU A 150 12.50 -12.69 -23.29
CA LEU A 150 11.70 -11.46 -23.41
C LEU A 150 10.70 -11.49 -24.57
N PRO A 151 11.06 -11.91 -25.80
CA PRO A 151 10.11 -11.93 -26.91
C PRO A 151 8.89 -12.81 -26.61
N THR A 152 9.10 -13.98 -26.00
CA THR A 152 8.03 -14.90 -25.62
C THR A 152 7.15 -14.33 -24.52
N VAL A 153 7.75 -13.70 -23.50
CA VAL A 153 7.02 -13.03 -22.40
C VAL A 153 6.12 -11.93 -22.96
N MET A 154 6.67 -11.05 -23.80
CA MET A 154 5.93 -9.92 -24.36
C MET A 154 4.82 -10.37 -25.31
N GLN A 155 5.06 -11.42 -26.11
CA GLN A 155 4.04 -11.98 -26.99
C GLN A 155 2.86 -12.53 -26.19
N LYS A 156 3.11 -13.40 -25.19
CA LYS A 156 2.04 -13.98 -24.36
C LYS A 156 1.27 -12.92 -23.58
N ALA A 157 1.99 -11.93 -23.05
CA ALA A 157 1.37 -10.80 -22.38
C ALA A 157 0.43 -10.03 -23.33
N GLY A 158 0.84 -9.81 -24.59
CA GLY A 158 -0.03 -9.23 -25.61
C GLY A 158 -1.32 -10.04 -25.82
N ASP A 159 -1.20 -11.36 -25.96
CA ASP A 159 -2.34 -12.27 -26.14
C ASP A 159 -3.31 -12.21 -24.93
N TYR A 160 -2.77 -12.22 -23.71
CA TYR A 160 -3.58 -12.15 -22.48
C TYR A 160 -4.22 -10.77 -22.27
N GLN A 161 -3.53 -9.70 -22.64
CA GLN A 161 -4.09 -8.35 -22.58
C GLN A 161 -5.26 -8.21 -23.57
N GLU A 162 -5.14 -8.78 -24.77
CA GLU A 162 -6.23 -8.83 -25.73
C GLU A 162 -7.42 -9.64 -25.19
N LEU A 163 -7.18 -10.80 -24.59
CA LEU A 163 -8.21 -11.64 -23.98
C LEU A 163 -8.97 -10.90 -22.86
N SER A 164 -8.25 -10.23 -21.97
CA SER A 164 -8.82 -9.40 -20.91
C SER A 164 -9.64 -8.22 -21.46
N SER A 165 -9.15 -7.56 -22.52
CA SER A 165 -9.86 -6.45 -23.17
C SER A 165 -11.23 -6.86 -23.75
N ARG A 166 -11.40 -8.15 -24.05
CA ARG A 166 -12.66 -8.76 -24.52
C ARG A 166 -13.58 -9.20 -23.37
N GLY A 167 -13.22 -8.93 -22.11
CA GLY A 167 -14.03 -9.21 -20.92
C GLY A 167 -13.85 -10.62 -20.34
N ALA A 168 -12.80 -11.34 -20.72
CA ALA A 168 -12.49 -12.64 -20.12
C ALA A 168 -11.73 -12.48 -18.79
N ASP A 169 -12.10 -13.30 -17.80
CA ASP A 169 -11.39 -13.39 -16.53
C ASP A 169 -10.06 -14.12 -16.73
N LEU A 170 -8.96 -13.44 -16.44
CA LEU A 170 -7.63 -14.03 -16.51
C LEU A 170 -7.40 -15.00 -15.34
N THR A 171 -6.72 -16.11 -15.64
CA THR A 171 -6.18 -16.99 -14.61
C THR A 171 -5.03 -16.28 -13.85
N PRO A 172 -4.71 -16.69 -12.62
CA PRO A 172 -3.60 -16.09 -11.86
C PRO A 172 -2.23 -16.16 -12.56
N VAL A 173 -2.03 -17.15 -13.45
CA VAL A 173 -0.79 -17.30 -14.24
C VAL A 173 -0.74 -16.26 -15.36
N GLU A 174 -1.87 -16.01 -16.02
CA GLU A 174 -1.97 -15.01 -17.09
C GLU A 174 -1.84 -13.59 -16.52
N GLU A 175 -2.52 -13.29 -15.40
CA GLU A 175 -2.40 -12.02 -14.67
C GLU A 175 -0.95 -11.76 -14.25
N GLN A 176 -0.26 -12.76 -13.68
CA GLN A 176 1.15 -12.63 -13.33
C GLN A 176 2.07 -12.50 -14.55
N THR A 177 1.73 -13.08 -15.70
CA THR A 177 2.51 -12.91 -16.93
C THR A 177 2.44 -11.46 -17.42
N LEU A 178 1.28 -10.81 -17.33
CA LEU A 178 1.12 -9.38 -17.62
C LEU A 178 1.94 -8.49 -16.68
N ASP A 179 1.91 -8.79 -15.37
CA ASP A 179 2.68 -8.06 -14.36
C ASP A 179 4.20 -8.17 -14.62
N LEU A 180 4.66 -9.37 -14.96
CA LEU A 180 6.07 -9.64 -15.29
C LEU A 180 6.48 -8.88 -16.55
N ALA A 181 5.67 -8.94 -17.62
CA ALA A 181 5.93 -8.21 -18.87
C ALA A 181 6.00 -6.70 -18.64
N THR A 182 5.05 -6.13 -17.89
CA THR A 182 5.03 -4.70 -17.53
C THR A 182 6.27 -4.31 -16.74
N SER A 183 6.69 -5.16 -15.79
CA SER A 183 7.91 -4.95 -14.99
C SER A 183 9.17 -4.97 -15.85
N LEU A 184 9.30 -5.95 -16.75
CA LEU A 184 10.43 -6.09 -17.66
C LEU A 184 10.50 -4.93 -18.65
N GLN A 185 9.37 -4.49 -19.20
CA GLN A 185 9.29 -3.33 -20.08
C GLN A 185 9.70 -2.04 -19.35
N THR A 186 9.21 -1.84 -18.13
CA THR A 186 9.60 -0.68 -17.31
C THR A 186 11.09 -0.69 -17.00
N TYR A 187 11.65 -1.85 -16.65
CA TYR A 187 13.08 -2.02 -16.40
C TYR A 187 13.91 -1.76 -17.66
N PHE A 188 13.46 -2.23 -18.82
CA PHE A 188 14.10 -1.95 -20.11
C PHE A 188 14.18 -0.45 -20.37
N TYR A 189 13.09 0.31 -20.20
CA TYR A 189 13.13 1.76 -20.37
C TYR A 189 14.03 2.46 -19.36
N LEU A 190 14.02 2.06 -18.09
CA LEU A 190 14.93 2.62 -17.08
C LEU A 190 16.40 2.35 -17.43
N THR A 191 16.71 1.13 -17.86
CA THR A 191 18.05 0.71 -18.24
C THR A 191 18.54 1.53 -19.42
N ASN A 192 17.71 1.75 -20.44
CA ASN A 192 18.08 2.49 -21.66
C ASN A 192 17.94 4.02 -21.55
N TYR A 193 17.45 4.54 -20.41
CA TYR A 193 17.18 5.97 -20.22
C TYR A 193 18.39 6.86 -20.47
N PHE A 194 19.60 6.41 -20.09
CA PHE A 194 20.86 7.13 -20.27
C PHE A 194 21.65 6.72 -21.53
N ASN A 195 21.06 5.97 -22.47
CA ASN A 195 21.77 5.56 -23.70
C ASN A 195 22.24 6.75 -24.53
N PHE A 196 21.46 7.83 -24.58
CA PHE A 196 21.84 9.06 -25.29
C PHE A 196 23.20 9.62 -24.84
N VAL A 197 23.59 9.37 -23.58
CA VAL A 197 24.90 9.74 -23.03
C VAL A 197 25.94 8.67 -23.28
N ARG A 198 25.60 7.40 -23.02
CA ARG A 198 26.53 6.26 -23.13
C ARG A 198 27.02 6.06 -24.56
N GLU A 199 26.09 6.04 -25.49
CA GLU A 199 26.34 5.75 -26.90
C GLU A 199 26.78 7.02 -27.65
N GLY A 200 26.23 8.18 -27.26
CA GLY A 200 26.40 9.44 -27.97
C GLY A 200 25.83 9.36 -29.38
N ILE A 201 26.22 10.30 -30.25
CA ILE A 201 25.81 10.33 -31.66
C ILE A 201 27.03 10.19 -32.56
N ILE A 202 26.97 9.29 -33.54
CA ILE A 202 28.04 9.06 -34.50
C ILE A 202 27.74 9.86 -35.76
N LEU A 203 28.53 10.92 -36.01
CA LEU A 203 28.45 11.71 -37.24
C LEU A 203 29.39 11.14 -38.31
N ARG A 204 28.86 10.80 -39.47
CA ARG A 204 29.63 10.37 -40.65
C ARG A 204 29.56 11.41 -41.77
N ALA A 205 30.71 11.78 -42.29
CA ALA A 205 30.84 12.59 -43.50
C ALA A 205 31.39 11.72 -44.64
N GLY A 206 30.52 10.93 -45.29
CA GLY A 206 30.92 9.98 -46.35
C GLY A 206 31.29 8.58 -45.82
N GLU A 207 32.11 7.84 -46.57
CA GLU A 207 32.48 6.43 -46.29
C GLU A 207 33.56 6.23 -45.21
N GLY A 208 33.91 7.28 -44.44
CA GLY A 208 34.95 7.23 -43.40
C GLY A 208 34.46 6.80 -42.01
N GLU A 209 35.41 6.61 -41.07
CA GLU A 209 35.08 6.39 -39.65
C GLU A 209 34.32 7.60 -39.07
N GLY A 210 33.20 7.32 -38.41
CA GLY A 210 32.33 8.36 -37.83
C GLY A 210 32.91 8.97 -36.56
N LYS A 211 32.68 10.27 -36.35
CA LYS A 211 33.07 10.97 -35.12
C LYS A 211 31.94 10.92 -34.11
N LYS A 212 32.21 10.36 -32.92
CA LYS A 212 31.29 10.42 -31.78
C LYS A 212 31.21 11.86 -31.24
N VAL A 213 30.00 12.38 -31.10
CA VAL A 213 29.67 13.67 -30.50
C VAL A 213 28.58 13.50 -29.44
N SER A 214 28.47 14.47 -28.55
CA SER A 214 27.44 14.48 -27.50
C SER A 214 26.08 14.90 -28.07
N MET A 215 24.99 14.50 -27.40
CA MET A 215 23.64 14.92 -27.78
C MET A 215 23.48 16.44 -27.58
N SER A 216 24.08 17.01 -26.52
CA SER A 216 24.09 18.47 -26.32
C SER A 216 24.72 19.22 -27.50
N THR A 217 25.77 18.68 -28.12
CA THR A 217 26.40 19.27 -29.32
C THR A 217 25.45 19.23 -30.53
N VAL A 218 24.73 18.13 -30.70
CA VAL A 218 23.70 17.99 -31.74
C VAL A 218 22.57 18.98 -31.52
N LEU A 219 22.06 19.09 -30.30
CA LEU A 219 21.00 20.04 -29.94
C LEU A 219 21.43 21.51 -30.12
N ALA A 220 22.69 21.84 -29.79
CA ALA A 220 23.23 23.19 -30.02
C ALA A 220 23.27 23.58 -31.51
N THR A 221 23.23 22.60 -32.41
CA THR A 221 23.20 22.79 -33.87
C THR A 221 21.84 22.45 -34.49
N SER A 222 20.79 22.29 -33.69
CA SER A 222 19.44 21.88 -34.11
C SER A 222 18.87 22.72 -35.26
N GLY A 223 19.03 24.05 -35.20
CA GLY A 223 18.57 24.95 -36.26
C GLY A 223 19.23 24.68 -37.62
N GLN A 224 20.52 24.33 -37.63
CA GLN A 224 21.25 23.97 -38.86
C GLN A 224 20.78 22.62 -39.41
N ILE A 225 20.48 21.67 -38.51
CA ILE A 225 19.96 20.35 -38.88
C ILE A 225 18.58 20.49 -39.54
N VAL A 226 17.67 21.27 -38.93
CA VAL A 226 16.34 21.55 -39.49
C VAL A 226 16.44 22.22 -40.85
N ASP A 227 17.32 23.23 -41.00
CA ASP A 227 17.56 23.89 -42.29
C ASP A 227 18.12 22.93 -43.36
N ALA A 228 19.00 22.02 -42.98
CA ALA A 228 19.57 21.02 -43.88
C ALA A 228 18.51 20.01 -44.34
N ILE A 229 17.61 19.57 -43.45
CA ILE A 229 16.49 18.68 -43.77
C ILE A 229 15.55 19.36 -44.76
N ARG A 230 15.15 20.62 -44.48
CA ARG A 230 14.28 21.40 -45.37
C ARG A 230 14.87 21.53 -46.78
N LYS A 231 16.13 21.93 -46.89
CA LYS A 231 16.83 22.04 -48.19
C LYS A 231 16.92 20.70 -48.92
N SER A 232 17.13 19.60 -48.18
CA SER A 232 17.24 18.26 -48.77
C SER A 232 15.90 17.75 -49.31
N GLN A 233 14.79 18.07 -48.62
CA GLN A 233 13.43 17.77 -49.10
C GLN A 233 13.12 18.54 -50.40
N GLU A 234 13.56 19.79 -50.52
CA GLU A 234 13.44 20.58 -51.76
C GLU A 234 14.31 20.04 -52.91
N SER A 235 15.40 19.33 -52.60
CA SER A 235 16.41 18.85 -53.55
C SER A 235 16.22 17.41 -54.04
N GLY A 236 15.12 16.74 -53.67
CA GLY A 236 14.77 15.40 -54.16
C GLY A 236 15.11 14.22 -53.24
N GLY A 237 15.39 14.46 -51.95
CA GLY A 237 15.49 13.39 -50.93
C GLY A 237 16.46 13.69 -49.79
N ILE A 238 16.27 13.03 -48.64
CA ILE A 238 17.15 13.15 -47.48
C ILE A 238 18.41 12.27 -47.71
N PRO A 239 19.63 12.82 -47.65
CA PRO A 239 20.86 12.04 -47.78
C PRO A 239 20.97 10.91 -46.73
N PRO A 240 21.57 9.75 -47.06
CA PRO A 240 21.66 8.61 -46.15
C PRO A 240 22.28 8.93 -44.78
N HIS A 241 23.30 9.80 -44.73
CA HIS A 241 23.94 10.20 -43.47
C HIS A 241 23.04 11.08 -42.59
N ILE A 242 22.14 11.88 -43.18
CA ILE A 242 21.14 12.64 -42.42
C ILE A 242 20.06 11.69 -41.90
N ASN A 243 19.64 10.72 -42.71
CA ASN A 243 18.70 9.70 -42.25
C ASN A 243 19.26 8.86 -41.09
N GLU A 244 20.54 8.47 -41.16
CA GLU A 244 21.24 7.77 -40.07
C GLU A 244 21.30 8.62 -38.79
N LEU A 245 21.61 9.92 -38.91
CA LEU A 245 21.57 10.85 -37.78
C LEU A 245 20.16 10.93 -37.18
N LEU A 246 19.12 11.07 -38.01
CA LEU A 246 17.74 11.14 -37.55
C LEU A 246 17.30 9.86 -36.84
N MET A 247 17.71 8.69 -37.33
CA MET A 247 17.44 7.41 -36.65
C MET A 247 18.13 7.32 -35.28
N GLN A 248 19.39 7.75 -35.17
CA GLN A 248 20.10 7.77 -33.87
C GLN A 248 19.46 8.74 -32.88
N ILE A 249 19.03 9.91 -33.36
CA ILE A 249 18.28 10.89 -32.56
C ILE A 249 16.95 10.30 -32.09
N ASP A 250 16.17 9.72 -33.00
CA ASP A 250 14.88 9.11 -32.69
C ASP A 250 15.03 7.98 -31.67
N GLN A 251 16.04 7.12 -31.83
CA GLN A 251 16.35 6.07 -30.86
C GLN A 251 16.70 6.65 -29.49
N SER A 252 17.50 7.73 -29.43
CA SER A 252 17.85 8.42 -28.18
C SER A 252 16.65 9.08 -27.52
N VAL A 253 15.75 9.68 -28.32
CA VAL A 253 14.48 10.25 -27.83
C VAL A 253 13.64 9.12 -27.24
N MET A 254 13.36 8.07 -28.01
CA MET A 254 12.46 6.99 -27.60
C MET A 254 12.98 6.24 -26.37
N SER A 255 14.30 6.05 -26.23
CA SER A 255 14.88 5.37 -25.07
C SER A 255 14.81 6.21 -23.78
N SER A 256 14.76 7.54 -23.90
CA SER A 256 14.80 8.48 -22.77
C SER A 256 13.49 9.26 -22.55
N LYS A 257 12.42 8.89 -23.28
CA LYS A 257 11.11 9.57 -23.25
C LYS A 257 10.15 8.99 -22.21
N PHE A 258 10.21 7.68 -21.98
CA PHE A 258 9.24 6.98 -21.17
C PHE A 258 9.84 6.67 -19.79
N VAL A 259 9.04 6.82 -18.72
CA VAL A 259 9.31 6.34 -17.33
C VAL A 259 9.98 7.33 -16.35
N PHE A 260 10.81 8.29 -16.77
CA PHE A 260 11.55 9.18 -15.85
C PHE A 260 11.51 10.65 -16.27
N HIS A 261 11.09 11.54 -15.37
CA HIS A 261 10.93 12.99 -15.63
C HIS A 261 11.67 13.83 -14.57
N PRO A 262 13.00 13.98 -14.69
CA PRO A 262 13.83 14.68 -13.70
C PRO A 262 14.01 16.17 -14.00
N LEU A 263 13.54 16.67 -15.14
CA LEU A 263 13.84 18.02 -15.61
C LEU A 263 12.66 18.96 -15.37
N PRO A 264 12.83 19.98 -14.49
CA PRO A 264 11.87 21.06 -14.37
C PRO A 264 11.68 21.79 -15.71
N PRO A 265 10.52 22.41 -15.92
CA PRO A 265 10.27 23.22 -17.10
C PRO A 265 11.32 24.32 -17.30
N THR A 266 11.50 24.72 -18.55
CA THR A 266 12.51 25.72 -18.92
C THR A 266 12.09 27.14 -18.55
N THR A 267 10.79 27.37 -18.36
CA THR A 267 10.20 28.64 -17.93
C THR A 267 9.31 28.44 -16.71
N ALA A 268 9.02 29.52 -15.98
CA ALA A 268 8.16 29.47 -14.79
C ALA A 268 6.66 29.33 -15.09
N GLU A 269 6.26 29.45 -16.35
CA GLU A 269 4.85 29.40 -16.79
C GLU A 269 4.37 27.96 -17.05
N GLU A 270 5.31 27.04 -17.28
CA GLU A 270 5.03 25.62 -17.49
C GLU A 270 5.04 24.86 -16.15
N GLU A 271 4.08 23.96 -15.94
CA GLU A 271 4.01 23.12 -14.72
C GLU A 271 4.53 21.69 -14.93
N LYS A 272 4.58 21.21 -16.18
CA LYS A 272 4.95 19.83 -16.50
C LYS A 272 6.46 19.68 -16.61
N TRP A 273 7.00 18.71 -15.88
CA TRP A 273 8.40 18.32 -15.99
C TRP A 273 8.57 17.39 -17.19
N SER A 274 9.73 17.47 -17.82
CA SER A 274 10.03 16.69 -19.01
C SER A 274 10.95 15.52 -18.68
N SER A 275 10.75 14.43 -19.41
CA SER A 275 11.80 13.45 -19.62
C SER A 275 12.90 14.04 -20.52
N VAL A 276 14.06 13.40 -20.57
CA VAL A 276 15.14 13.86 -21.46
C VAL A 276 14.72 13.70 -22.92
N GLY A 277 14.02 12.62 -23.28
CA GLY A 277 13.54 12.39 -24.63
C GLY A 277 12.54 13.44 -25.09
N GLU A 278 11.56 13.80 -24.24
CA GLU A 278 10.64 14.91 -24.51
C GLU A 278 11.40 16.24 -24.69
N LEU A 279 12.42 16.48 -23.87
CA LEU A 279 13.24 17.70 -23.97
C LEU A 279 14.02 17.77 -25.29
N ILE A 280 14.66 16.66 -25.69
CA ILE A 280 15.38 16.53 -26.98
C ILE A 280 14.41 16.78 -28.15
N GLU A 281 13.26 16.10 -28.15
CA GLU A 281 12.24 16.23 -29.18
C GLU A 281 11.69 17.67 -29.28
N ALA A 282 11.32 18.28 -28.14
CA ALA A 282 10.81 19.65 -28.10
C ALA A 282 11.86 20.67 -28.58
N THR A 283 13.14 20.43 -28.28
CA THR A 283 14.26 21.28 -28.73
C THR A 283 14.46 21.18 -30.24
N LEU A 284 14.40 19.98 -30.81
CA LEU A 284 14.57 19.77 -32.26
C LEU A 284 13.39 20.24 -33.09
N THR A 285 12.18 20.17 -32.55
CA THR A 285 10.94 20.60 -33.21
C THR A 285 10.64 22.08 -33.03
N GLY A 286 11.45 22.80 -32.23
CA GLY A 286 11.25 24.23 -31.94
C GLY A 286 10.03 24.50 -31.04
N GLN A 287 9.57 23.50 -30.29
CA GLN A 287 8.43 23.59 -29.37
C GLN A 287 8.85 23.97 -27.95
N ILE A 288 10.13 24.24 -27.70
CA ILE A 288 10.65 24.61 -26.39
C ILE A 288 10.86 26.12 -26.27
N ALA A 289 10.49 26.70 -25.13
CA ALA A 289 10.57 28.13 -24.89
C ALA A 289 12.02 28.64 -24.71
N ASP A 290 12.88 27.88 -24.01
CA ASP A 290 14.32 28.19 -23.88
C ASP A 290 15.21 27.01 -24.31
N PRO A 291 15.57 26.95 -25.61
CA PRO A 291 16.46 25.91 -26.16
C PRO A 291 17.85 25.88 -25.51
N ASN A 292 18.38 27.02 -25.06
CA ASN A 292 19.71 27.08 -24.46
C ASN A 292 19.72 26.39 -23.09
N GLN A 293 18.67 26.60 -22.31
CA GLN A 293 18.52 25.89 -21.04
C GLN A 293 18.35 24.39 -21.25
N ALA A 294 17.59 23.98 -22.27
CA ALA A 294 17.43 22.57 -22.63
C ALA A 294 18.77 21.91 -23.00
N VAL A 295 19.58 22.56 -23.85
CA VAL A 295 20.93 22.10 -24.19
C VAL A 295 21.79 21.94 -22.93
N ARG A 296 21.75 22.92 -22.01
CA ARG A 296 22.50 22.84 -20.75
C ARG A 296 22.04 21.71 -19.83
N ASP A 297 20.75 21.38 -19.82
CA ASP A 297 20.24 20.28 -19.01
C ASP A 297 20.71 18.92 -19.51
N VAL A 298 20.70 18.73 -20.84
CA VAL A 298 21.28 17.53 -21.48
C VAL A 298 22.79 17.47 -21.23
N GLN A 299 23.48 18.60 -21.37
CA GLN A 299 24.92 18.69 -21.10
C GLN A 299 25.27 18.33 -19.65
N ARG A 300 24.52 18.80 -18.65
CA ARG A 300 24.76 18.43 -17.24
C ARG A 300 24.62 16.94 -16.98
N LEU A 301 23.70 16.26 -17.67
CA LEU A 301 23.54 14.81 -17.56
C LEU A 301 24.70 14.06 -18.23
N GLU A 302 25.24 14.59 -19.32
CA GLU A 302 26.46 14.09 -19.94
C GLU A 302 27.67 14.27 -19.02
N GLU A 303 27.86 15.46 -18.44
CA GLU A 303 28.89 15.78 -17.45
C GLU A 303 28.78 14.88 -16.21
N LEU A 304 27.55 14.60 -15.75
CA LEU A 304 27.29 13.68 -14.63
C LEU A 304 27.76 12.25 -14.94
N TYR A 305 27.51 11.76 -16.16
CA TYR A 305 27.95 10.43 -16.58
C TYR A 305 29.48 10.35 -16.76
N ASP A 306 30.09 11.40 -17.31
CA ASP A 306 31.56 11.47 -17.43
C ASP A 306 32.21 11.49 -16.04
N ALA A 307 31.67 12.28 -15.11
CA ALA A 307 32.12 12.34 -13.72
C ALA A 307 31.97 11.00 -12.99
N TYR A 308 30.94 10.21 -13.31
CA TYR A 308 30.81 8.83 -12.82
C TYR A 308 32.02 7.97 -13.22
N ARG A 309 32.51 8.11 -14.46
CA ARG A 309 33.65 7.34 -14.97
C ARG A 309 34.99 7.79 -14.36
N GLU A 310 35.11 9.07 -14.02
CA GLU A 310 36.29 9.63 -13.34
C GLU A 310 36.42 9.13 -11.90
N GLY A 311 35.29 8.89 -11.23
CA GLY A 311 35.22 8.30 -9.91
C GLY A 311 34.21 8.98 -8.99
N GLU A 312 33.96 8.33 -7.86
CA GLU A 312 32.80 8.64 -7.02
C GLU A 312 32.78 10.05 -6.44
N LYS A 313 33.95 10.65 -6.15
CA LYS A 313 34.03 12.05 -5.69
C LYS A 313 33.61 13.05 -6.76
N SER A 314 34.02 12.83 -8.02
CA SER A 314 33.62 13.68 -9.14
C SER A 314 32.12 13.53 -9.39
N PHE A 315 31.64 12.28 -9.32
CA PHE A 315 30.22 11.96 -9.43
C PHE A 315 29.36 12.66 -8.37
N ALA A 316 29.71 12.55 -7.09
CA ALA A 316 28.96 13.17 -5.99
C ALA A 316 28.84 14.69 -6.17
N LYS A 317 29.93 15.35 -6.58
CA LYS A 317 29.94 16.79 -6.86
C LYS A 317 28.97 17.15 -8.01
N ASN A 318 29.08 16.47 -9.15
CA ASN A 318 28.21 16.76 -10.31
C ASN A 318 26.75 16.40 -10.03
N LEU A 319 26.49 15.37 -9.21
CA LEU A 319 25.15 15.01 -8.76
C LEU A 319 24.55 16.11 -7.87
N ALA A 320 25.35 16.68 -6.96
CA ALA A 320 24.94 17.81 -6.13
C ALA A 320 24.65 19.06 -6.98
N ASP A 321 25.48 19.34 -7.99
CA ASP A 321 25.29 20.47 -8.91
C ASP A 321 24.01 20.29 -9.76
N PHE A 322 23.78 19.08 -10.28
CA PHE A 322 22.55 18.75 -11.00
C PHE A 322 21.30 18.88 -10.10
N ARG A 323 21.37 18.36 -8.87
CA ARG A 323 20.29 18.51 -7.88
C ARG A 323 20.03 19.97 -7.56
N ALA A 324 21.06 20.77 -7.31
CA ALA A 324 20.93 22.18 -6.97
C ALA A 324 20.29 22.97 -8.13
N SER A 325 20.67 22.66 -9.38
CA SER A 325 20.10 23.29 -10.57
C SER A 325 18.63 22.92 -10.79
N THR A 326 18.25 21.66 -10.54
CA THR A 326 16.86 21.21 -10.70
C THR A 326 15.99 21.77 -9.58
N MET A 327 16.43 21.71 -8.32
CA MET A 327 15.76 22.29 -7.15
C MET A 327 15.52 23.79 -7.28
N THR A 328 16.53 24.55 -7.72
CA THR A 328 16.42 26.00 -7.87
C THR A 328 15.31 26.39 -8.85
N ARG A 329 15.19 25.66 -9.98
CA ARG A 329 14.13 25.89 -10.97
C ARG A 329 12.77 25.36 -10.54
N ALA A 330 12.75 24.24 -9.83
CA ALA A 330 11.55 23.63 -9.29
C ALA A 330 10.82 24.52 -8.26
N GLY A 331 11.57 25.40 -7.59
CA GLY A 331 11.05 26.33 -6.60
C GLY A 331 10.89 25.72 -5.20
N LYS A 332 10.55 26.57 -4.23
CA LYS A 332 10.51 26.22 -2.80
C LYS A 332 9.44 25.17 -2.45
N ASP A 333 8.35 25.12 -3.20
CA ASP A 333 7.29 24.14 -2.96
C ASP A 333 7.75 22.71 -3.30
N ALA A 334 8.56 22.57 -4.37
CA ALA A 334 9.17 21.30 -4.73
C ALA A 334 10.20 20.85 -3.69
N GLU A 335 11.05 21.76 -3.23
CA GLU A 335 12.04 21.50 -2.17
C GLU A 335 11.34 21.02 -0.89
N ARG A 336 10.30 21.73 -0.44
CA ARG A 336 9.48 21.32 0.70
C ARG A 336 8.86 19.93 0.49
N SER A 337 8.30 19.66 -0.68
CA SER A 337 7.67 18.37 -1.01
C SER A 337 8.67 17.22 -0.88
N VAL A 338 9.85 17.38 -1.51
CA VAL A 338 10.94 16.41 -1.49
C VAL A 338 11.42 16.15 -0.07
N ASP A 339 11.74 17.21 0.69
CA ASP A 339 12.30 17.08 2.05
C ASP A 339 11.29 16.47 3.03
N THR A 340 10.03 16.89 2.95
CA THR A 340 8.97 16.35 3.82
C THR A 340 8.77 14.87 3.53
N GLU A 341 8.73 14.46 2.27
CA GLU A 341 8.53 13.05 1.89
C GLU A 341 9.72 12.17 2.24
N LEU A 342 10.96 12.64 2.05
CA LEU A 342 12.16 11.94 2.53
C LEU A 342 12.10 11.72 4.04
N SER A 343 11.74 12.76 4.79
CA SER A 343 11.62 12.64 6.24
C SER A 343 10.51 11.66 6.65
N PHE A 344 9.39 11.63 5.91
CA PHE A 344 8.31 10.67 6.11
C PHE A 344 8.80 9.23 5.89
N ASN A 345 9.49 8.97 4.78
CA ASN A 345 10.05 7.65 4.43
C ASN A 345 11.06 7.17 5.47
N ARG A 346 11.98 8.05 5.92
CA ARG A 346 13.01 7.73 6.90
C ARG A 346 12.46 7.42 8.29
N VAL A 347 11.40 8.09 8.71
CA VAL A 347 10.85 7.89 10.06
C VAL A 347 10.06 6.58 10.16
N ASP A 348 9.41 6.11 9.09
CA ASP A 348 8.68 4.84 9.05
C ASP A 348 7.66 4.66 10.21
N TRP A 349 6.76 5.66 10.35
CA TRP A 349 5.80 5.78 11.45
C TRP A 349 4.95 4.53 11.65
N PHE A 350 4.39 3.98 10.57
CA PHE A 350 3.44 2.87 10.65
C PHE A 350 4.11 1.56 11.05
N ARG A 351 5.37 1.33 10.65
CA ARG A 351 6.14 0.17 11.11
C ARG A 351 6.51 0.29 12.58
N LYS A 352 6.89 1.49 13.04
CA LYS A 352 7.10 1.75 14.48
C LYS A 352 5.81 1.49 15.27
N ALA A 353 4.67 1.97 14.78
CA ALA A 353 3.36 1.71 15.39
C ALA A 353 3.06 0.21 15.47
N LEU A 354 3.30 -0.55 14.38
CA LEU A 354 3.15 -2.01 14.37
C LEU A 354 3.99 -2.67 15.46
N TYR A 355 5.27 -2.30 15.60
CA TYR A 355 6.13 -2.84 16.66
C TYR A 355 5.62 -2.48 18.05
N THR A 356 5.22 -1.23 18.28
CA THR A 356 4.66 -0.80 19.56
C THR A 356 3.39 -1.57 19.93
N PHE A 357 2.46 -1.76 19.00
CA PHE A 357 1.27 -2.57 19.24
C PHE A 357 1.58 -4.05 19.44
N SER A 358 2.59 -4.58 18.75
CA SER A 358 3.06 -5.96 18.94
C SER A 358 3.61 -6.17 20.36
N PHE A 359 4.38 -5.22 20.90
CA PHE A 359 4.80 -5.25 22.30
C PHE A 359 3.62 -5.10 23.26
N GLY A 360 2.62 -4.28 22.93
CA GLY A 360 1.36 -4.20 23.68
C GLY A 360 0.58 -5.52 23.71
N ALA A 361 0.48 -6.21 22.57
CA ALA A 361 -0.15 -7.51 22.46
C ALA A 361 0.62 -8.60 23.24
N LEU A 362 1.95 -8.54 23.24
CA LEU A 362 2.78 -9.41 24.08
C LEU A 362 2.56 -9.14 25.58
N ALA A 363 2.55 -7.86 25.99
CA ALA A 363 2.24 -7.48 27.36
C ALA A 363 0.84 -7.95 27.79
N LEU A 364 -0.12 -7.92 26.87
CA LEU A 364 -1.46 -8.48 27.09
C LEU A 364 -1.40 -9.99 27.34
N LEU A 365 -0.67 -10.74 26.52
CA LEU A 365 -0.52 -12.18 26.70
C LEU A 365 0.02 -12.50 28.10
N VAL A 366 1.04 -11.76 28.56
CA VAL A 366 1.58 -11.92 29.92
C VAL A 366 0.54 -11.53 30.98
N TYR A 367 -0.20 -10.44 30.77
CA TYR A 367 -1.26 -9.99 31.69
C TYR A 367 -2.37 -11.02 31.86
N LEU A 368 -2.72 -11.79 30.83
CA LEU A 368 -3.73 -12.86 30.94
C LEU A 368 -3.31 -13.98 31.91
N PHE A 369 -2.01 -14.18 32.12
CA PHE A 369 -1.48 -15.17 33.07
C PHE A 369 -1.15 -14.57 34.44
N ILE A 370 -0.59 -13.36 34.46
CA ILE A 370 -0.06 -12.70 35.66
C ILE A 370 -0.76 -11.34 35.82
N HIS A 371 -2.00 -11.36 36.30
CA HIS A 371 -2.82 -10.15 36.47
C HIS A 371 -2.83 -9.59 37.90
N GLU A 372 -2.31 -10.35 38.87
CA GLU A 372 -2.31 -9.99 40.29
C GLU A 372 -0.97 -9.37 40.74
N GLY A 373 -0.99 -8.70 41.90
CA GLY A 373 0.20 -8.13 42.53
C GLY A 373 0.81 -6.91 41.82
N ALA A 374 2.07 -6.63 42.12
CA ALA A 374 2.81 -5.51 41.53
C ALA A 374 3.04 -5.69 40.02
N VAL A 375 3.30 -6.93 39.58
CA VAL A 375 3.50 -7.28 38.17
C VAL A 375 2.24 -6.97 37.35
N GLY A 376 1.06 -7.36 37.83
CA GLY A 376 -0.21 -7.02 37.19
C GLY A 376 -0.45 -5.51 37.08
N LYS A 377 -0.03 -4.72 38.09
CA LYS A 377 -0.10 -3.25 38.02
C LYS A 377 0.79 -2.69 36.90
N TRP A 378 2.04 -3.14 36.82
CA TRP A 378 2.99 -2.71 35.79
C TRP A 378 2.57 -3.12 34.38
N LEU A 379 2.04 -4.34 34.21
CA LEU A 379 1.52 -4.79 32.92
C LEU A 379 0.34 -3.93 32.44
N ARG A 380 -0.51 -3.45 33.35
CA ARG A 380 -1.58 -2.50 32.98
C ARG A 380 -1.04 -1.15 32.54
N VAL A 381 -0.02 -0.63 33.23
CA VAL A 381 0.66 0.60 32.80
C VAL A 381 1.27 0.39 31.41
N ALA A 382 1.96 -0.73 31.19
CA ALA A 382 2.52 -1.09 29.90
C ALA A 382 1.46 -1.16 28.80
N LEU A 383 0.30 -1.78 29.06
CA LEU A 383 -0.81 -1.83 28.09
C LEU A 383 -1.32 -0.44 27.70
N TRP A 384 -1.53 0.44 28.67
CA TRP A 384 -1.87 1.83 28.41
C TRP A 384 -0.79 2.54 27.60
N SER A 385 0.46 2.47 28.05
CA SER A 385 1.59 3.13 27.42
C SER A 385 1.80 2.67 25.98
N PHE A 386 1.87 1.36 25.72
CA PHE A 386 2.04 0.84 24.35
C PHE A 386 0.86 1.19 23.45
N THR A 387 -0.38 1.11 23.95
CA THR A 387 -1.56 1.45 23.14
C THR A 387 -1.60 2.94 22.82
N SER A 388 -1.33 3.81 23.80
CA SER A 388 -1.31 5.27 23.60
C SER A 388 -0.15 5.73 22.71
N VAL A 389 1.05 5.17 22.88
CA VAL A 389 2.21 5.46 22.01
C VAL A 389 1.96 4.93 20.60
N GLY A 390 1.40 3.72 20.46
CA GLY A 390 1.04 3.17 19.15
C GLY A 390 0.01 4.05 18.43
N LEU A 391 -1.03 4.51 19.14
CA LEU A 391 -2.00 5.47 18.58
C LEU A 391 -1.33 6.78 18.17
N PHE A 392 -0.48 7.34 19.03
CA PHE A 392 0.28 8.55 18.71
C PHE A 392 1.11 8.39 17.44
N LEU A 393 1.81 7.26 17.27
CA LEU A 393 2.62 6.98 16.08
C LEU A 393 1.77 6.90 14.82
N ILE A 394 0.58 6.28 14.86
CA ILE A 394 -0.34 6.29 13.71
C ILE A 394 -0.80 7.71 13.40
N LEU A 395 -1.24 8.48 14.40
CA LEU A 395 -1.69 9.86 14.20
C LEU A 395 -0.58 10.76 13.68
N ALA A 396 0.64 10.64 14.21
CA ALA A 396 1.82 11.35 13.71
C ALA A 396 2.13 10.97 12.26
N GLY A 397 2.04 9.69 11.90
CA GLY A 397 2.19 9.23 10.53
C GLY A 397 1.13 9.79 9.59
N ILE A 398 -0.14 9.84 10.01
CA ILE A 398 -1.25 10.43 9.24
C ILE A 398 -1.02 11.93 9.03
N VAL A 399 -0.63 12.66 10.09
CA VAL A 399 -0.34 14.11 10.01
C VAL A 399 0.87 14.37 9.12
N HIS A 400 1.93 13.57 9.25
CA HIS A 400 3.11 13.71 8.40
C HIS A 400 2.76 13.44 6.94
N ARG A 401 1.97 12.40 6.64
CA ARG A 401 1.47 12.14 5.30
C ARG A 401 0.57 13.27 4.77
N TYR A 402 -0.26 13.87 5.62
CA TYR A 402 -1.01 15.08 5.26
C TYR A 402 -0.09 16.23 4.85
N MET A 403 1.07 16.42 5.52
CA MET A 403 2.04 17.45 5.15
C MET A 403 2.71 17.16 3.80
N VAL A 404 2.87 15.89 3.42
CA VAL A 404 3.43 15.48 2.11
C VAL A 404 2.43 15.74 0.97
N VAL A 405 1.18 15.29 1.14
CA VAL A 405 0.17 15.32 0.05
C VAL A 405 -0.73 16.56 0.09
N LEU A 406 -0.63 17.36 1.16
CA LEU A 406 -1.44 18.57 1.42
C LEU A 406 -2.96 18.33 1.39
N ARG A 407 -3.37 17.11 1.76
CA ARG A 407 -4.76 16.66 1.83
C ARG A 407 -4.91 15.52 2.83
N PRO A 408 -6.11 15.28 3.39
CA PRO A 408 -6.37 14.11 4.23
C PRO A 408 -6.04 12.79 3.50
N PRO A 409 -5.19 11.91 4.07
CA PRO A 409 -4.84 10.64 3.45
C PRO A 409 -5.93 9.59 3.71
N VAL A 410 -7.04 9.70 2.98
CA VAL A 410 -8.19 8.77 3.03
C VAL A 410 -8.73 8.47 1.63
N THR A 411 -7.89 8.61 0.62
CA THR A 411 -8.30 8.64 -0.78
C THR A 411 -8.29 7.27 -1.46
N ASN A 412 -7.54 6.33 -0.90
CA ASN A 412 -7.51 4.94 -1.34
C ASN A 412 -7.64 3.98 -0.15
N LEU A 413 -7.83 2.70 -0.47
CA LEU A 413 -8.09 1.68 0.54
C LEU A 413 -6.94 1.54 1.54
N TYR A 414 -5.69 1.54 1.06
CA TYR A 414 -4.51 1.53 1.92
C TYR A 414 -4.52 2.70 2.91
N GLU A 415 -4.76 3.93 2.43
CA GLU A 415 -4.81 5.14 3.24
C GLU A 415 -5.87 5.10 4.35
N THR A 416 -7.03 4.49 4.06
CA THR A 416 -8.11 4.36 5.04
C THR A 416 -7.82 3.34 6.15
N ILE A 417 -6.96 2.34 5.94
CA ILE A 417 -6.67 1.30 6.95
C ILE A 417 -6.00 1.88 8.21
N PRO A 418 -4.90 2.65 8.15
CA PRO A 418 -4.33 3.33 9.32
C PRO A 418 -5.33 4.25 10.01
N TYR A 419 -6.18 4.93 9.24
CA TYR A 419 -7.19 5.85 9.78
C TYR A 419 -8.26 5.12 10.59
N ILE A 420 -8.83 4.04 10.03
CA ILE A 420 -9.79 3.18 10.73
C ILE A 420 -9.15 2.56 11.97
N THR A 421 -7.90 2.09 11.86
CA THR A 421 -7.16 1.52 12.98
C THR A 421 -6.99 2.54 14.11
N ALA A 422 -6.55 3.76 13.81
CA ALA A 422 -6.47 4.85 14.79
C ALA A 422 -7.83 5.19 15.40
N GLY A 423 -8.89 5.29 14.58
CA GLY A 423 -10.24 5.58 15.05
C GLY A 423 -10.79 4.53 16.00
N THR A 424 -10.62 3.24 15.69
CA THR A 424 -11.07 2.14 16.55
C THR A 424 -10.25 2.08 17.85
N VAL A 425 -8.93 2.23 17.78
CA VAL A 425 -8.06 2.25 18.98
C VAL A 425 -8.38 3.45 19.87
N LEU A 426 -8.55 4.64 19.29
CA LEU A 426 -8.97 5.84 20.02
C LEU A 426 -10.31 5.61 20.71
N LEU A 427 -11.30 5.06 19.99
CA LEU A 427 -12.60 4.75 20.56
C LEU A 427 -12.50 3.77 21.74
N PHE A 428 -11.67 2.74 21.62
CA PHE A 428 -11.46 1.80 22.72
C PHE A 428 -10.79 2.45 23.94
N LEU A 429 -9.84 3.35 23.74
CA LEU A 429 -9.28 4.13 24.85
C LEU A 429 -10.35 5.02 25.50
N LEU A 430 -11.19 5.70 24.72
CA LEU A 430 -12.30 6.52 25.25
C LEU A 430 -13.33 5.69 26.02
N VAL A 431 -13.71 4.52 25.48
CA VAL A 431 -14.62 3.58 26.16
C VAL A 431 -13.99 3.05 27.44
N GLU A 432 -12.68 2.79 27.46
CA GLU A 432 -11.98 2.39 28.68
C GLU A 432 -11.99 3.52 29.72
N LEU A 433 -11.72 4.77 29.32
CA LEU A 433 -11.77 5.92 30.25
C LEU A 433 -13.17 6.10 30.85
N ALA A 434 -14.22 5.89 30.06
CA ALA A 434 -15.60 6.04 30.49
C ALA A 434 -16.08 4.88 31.38
N THR A 435 -15.73 3.64 31.05
CA THR A 435 -16.30 2.45 31.69
C THR A 435 -15.40 1.80 32.72
N LYS A 436 -14.07 1.95 32.61
CA LYS A 436 -13.03 1.39 33.49
C LYS A 436 -13.12 -0.13 33.69
N ASN A 437 -13.76 -0.82 32.74
CA ASN A 437 -14.03 -2.26 32.79
C ASN A 437 -12.89 -3.11 32.18
N ARG A 438 -11.83 -2.48 31.65
CA ARG A 438 -10.60 -3.11 31.11
C ARG A 438 -10.76 -3.90 29.82
N ILE A 439 -11.99 -4.14 29.38
CA ILE A 439 -12.28 -4.97 28.20
C ILE A 439 -11.83 -4.27 26.91
N ALA A 440 -12.09 -2.96 26.77
CA ALA A 440 -11.69 -2.21 25.59
C ALA A 440 -10.16 -2.05 25.53
N LEU A 441 -9.50 -1.88 26.68
CA LEU A 441 -8.05 -1.84 26.78
C LEU A 441 -7.37 -3.15 26.34
N VAL A 442 -7.99 -4.30 26.62
CA VAL A 442 -7.49 -5.61 26.18
C VAL A 442 -7.61 -5.77 24.65
N ALA A 443 -8.68 -5.24 24.05
CA ALA A 443 -8.89 -5.35 22.60
C ALA A 443 -7.98 -4.40 21.79
N ALA A 444 -7.69 -3.21 22.32
CA ALA A 444 -6.99 -2.13 21.61
C ALA A 444 -5.62 -2.50 21.03
N PRO A 445 -4.66 -3.12 21.77
CA PRO A 445 -3.36 -3.44 21.21
C PRO A 445 -3.42 -4.52 20.13
N VAL A 446 -4.35 -5.48 20.26
CA VAL A 446 -4.56 -6.54 19.26
C VAL A 446 -5.13 -5.96 17.97
N VAL A 447 -6.13 -5.06 18.08
CA VAL A 447 -6.70 -4.36 16.92
C VAL A 447 -5.67 -3.44 16.26
N GLY A 448 -4.90 -2.69 17.06
CA GLY A 448 -3.82 -1.84 16.53
C GLY A 448 -2.77 -2.63 15.77
N MET A 449 -2.35 -3.78 16.31
CA MET A 449 -1.42 -4.69 15.64
C MET A 449 -2.02 -5.26 14.35
N ALA A 450 -3.22 -5.84 14.41
CA ALA A 450 -3.88 -6.44 13.25
C ALA A 450 -4.12 -5.42 12.12
N GLY A 451 -4.58 -4.22 12.46
CA GLY A 451 -4.78 -3.13 11.50
C GLY A 451 -3.49 -2.69 10.82
N MET A 452 -2.36 -2.64 11.55
CA MET A 452 -1.07 -2.28 10.97
C MET A 452 -0.40 -3.39 10.17
N VAL A 453 -0.63 -4.66 10.54
CA VAL A 453 -0.27 -5.80 9.67
C VAL A 453 -1.06 -5.73 8.37
N LEU A 454 -2.37 -5.46 8.45
CA LEU A 454 -3.22 -5.34 7.27
C LEU A 454 -2.73 -4.21 6.34
N ALA A 455 -2.43 -3.02 6.89
CA ALA A 455 -1.86 -1.92 6.11
C ALA A 455 -0.56 -2.32 5.40
N ALA A 456 0.36 -3.00 6.10
CA ALA A 456 1.63 -3.45 5.52
C ALA A 456 1.42 -4.49 4.40
N VAL A 457 0.47 -5.42 4.57
CA VAL A 457 0.11 -6.40 3.53
C VAL A 457 -0.46 -5.69 2.30
N PHE A 458 -1.38 -4.74 2.49
CA PHE A 458 -1.96 -3.97 1.37
C PHE A 458 -0.92 -3.14 0.62
N GLN A 459 0.04 -2.53 1.32
CA GLN A 459 1.11 -1.78 0.66
C GLN A 459 1.96 -2.67 -0.26
N VAL A 460 2.28 -3.88 0.19
CA VAL A 460 3.06 -4.85 -0.59
C VAL A 460 2.23 -5.44 -1.73
N ALA A 461 0.94 -5.67 -1.50
CA ALA A 461 0.04 -6.21 -2.52
C ALA A 461 -0.23 -5.21 -3.64
N ALA A 462 -0.53 -3.96 -3.31
CA ALA A 462 -0.76 -2.90 -4.31
C ALA A 462 0.53 -2.52 -5.05
N ALA A 463 1.68 -2.62 -4.37
CA ALA A 463 3.02 -2.33 -4.89
C ALA A 463 3.18 -0.99 -5.66
N SER A 464 2.22 -0.07 -5.49
CA SER A 464 2.11 1.21 -6.19
C SER A 464 2.22 2.38 -5.20
N ASP A 465 2.57 3.56 -5.74
CA ASP A 465 2.65 4.77 -4.92
C ASP A 465 1.27 5.19 -4.42
N SER A 466 0.99 4.89 -3.17
CA SER A 466 -0.26 5.27 -2.51
C SER A 466 -0.52 6.80 -2.42
N LEU A 467 0.43 7.66 -2.82
CA LEU A 467 0.35 9.13 -2.80
C LEU A 467 -0.12 9.72 -4.14
N ASP A 468 -0.87 8.97 -4.95
CA ASP A 468 -1.28 9.37 -6.29
C ASP A 468 -2.10 10.69 -6.35
N PRO A 469 -2.06 11.41 -7.47
CA PRO A 469 -2.90 12.58 -7.69
C PRO A 469 -4.37 12.21 -7.69
N LEU A 470 -5.22 13.07 -7.13
CA LEU A 470 -6.65 12.82 -7.09
C LEU A 470 -7.33 13.07 -8.44
N VAL A 471 -8.29 12.19 -8.75
CA VAL A 471 -9.34 12.45 -9.73
C VAL A 471 -10.01 13.79 -9.40
N ALA A 472 -10.37 14.58 -10.41
CA ALA A 472 -10.82 15.96 -10.25
C ALA A 472 -11.89 16.17 -9.17
N VAL A 473 -12.88 15.27 -9.07
CA VAL A 473 -13.96 15.33 -8.06
C VAL A 473 -13.42 15.21 -6.62
N LEU A 474 -12.37 14.42 -6.42
CA LEU A 474 -11.76 14.19 -5.11
C LEU A 474 -10.84 15.35 -4.67
N ARG A 475 -10.46 16.28 -5.56
CA ARG A 475 -9.54 17.38 -5.24
C ARG A 475 -10.09 18.39 -4.22
N SER A 476 -11.37 18.33 -3.86
CA SER A 476 -11.94 19.20 -2.82
C SER A 476 -11.52 18.75 -1.42
N ASN A 477 -10.57 19.45 -0.83
CA ASN A 477 -10.15 19.25 0.56
C ASN A 477 -11.31 19.41 1.56
N PHE A 478 -12.31 20.24 1.26
CA PHE A 478 -13.48 20.44 2.12
C PHE A 478 -14.28 19.15 2.29
N TRP A 479 -14.66 18.49 1.18
CA TRP A 479 -15.46 17.27 1.23
C TRP A 479 -14.65 16.08 1.72
N LEU A 480 -13.38 15.99 1.34
CA LEU A 480 -12.48 14.95 1.82
C LEU A 480 -12.30 15.03 3.35
N THR A 481 -12.24 16.25 3.91
CA THR A 481 -12.10 16.44 5.35
C THR A 481 -13.41 16.25 6.11
N THR A 482 -14.54 16.76 5.60
CA THR A 482 -15.79 16.76 6.35
C THR A 482 -16.57 15.46 6.18
N HIS A 483 -16.85 15.05 4.93
CA HIS A 483 -17.63 13.85 4.65
C HIS A 483 -16.81 12.58 4.90
N VAL A 484 -15.67 12.44 4.20
CA VAL A 484 -14.95 11.16 4.16
C VAL A 484 -14.36 10.81 5.53
N LEU A 485 -13.81 11.77 6.27
CA LEU A 485 -13.34 11.50 7.64
C LEU A 485 -14.48 11.10 8.58
N THR A 486 -15.63 11.80 8.50
CA THR A 486 -16.80 11.51 9.35
C THR A 486 -17.32 10.10 9.11
N VAL A 487 -17.53 9.71 7.84
CA VAL A 487 -18.03 8.36 7.52
C VAL A 487 -17.00 7.28 7.86
N THR A 488 -15.71 7.55 7.67
CA THR A 488 -14.62 6.61 8.01
C THR A 488 -14.52 6.39 9.52
N PHE A 489 -14.71 7.42 10.35
CA PHE A 489 -14.84 7.23 11.80
C PHE A 489 -16.09 6.44 12.17
N GLY A 490 -17.19 6.60 11.43
CA GLY A 490 -18.37 5.73 11.54
C GLY A 490 -18.01 4.26 11.30
N TYR A 491 -17.26 3.96 10.22
CA TYR A 491 -16.78 2.61 9.93
C TYR A 491 -15.88 2.07 11.05
N ALA A 492 -14.96 2.89 11.55
CA ALA A 492 -14.08 2.52 12.67
C ALA A 492 -14.86 2.17 13.95
N ALA A 493 -15.92 2.92 14.25
CA ALA A 493 -16.82 2.60 15.37
C ALA A 493 -17.59 1.31 15.12
N GLY A 494 -18.14 1.11 13.92
CA GLY A 494 -18.92 -0.08 13.57
C GLY A 494 -18.09 -1.37 13.64
N LEU A 495 -16.87 -1.33 13.10
CA LEU A 495 -15.89 -2.43 13.21
C LEU A 495 -15.47 -2.64 14.67
N GLY A 496 -15.31 -1.56 15.45
CA GLY A 496 -15.07 -1.63 16.90
C GLY A 496 -16.19 -2.35 17.65
N ALA A 497 -17.46 -2.06 17.34
CA ALA A 497 -18.61 -2.77 17.90
C ALA A 497 -18.60 -4.25 17.52
N ALA A 498 -18.23 -4.59 16.28
CA ALA A 498 -18.11 -5.97 15.84
C ALA A 498 -17.02 -6.72 16.62
N VAL A 499 -15.85 -6.11 16.86
CA VAL A 499 -14.79 -6.70 17.69
C VAL A 499 -15.28 -7.00 19.11
N ILE A 500 -15.96 -6.06 19.76
CA ILE A 500 -16.54 -6.30 21.10
C ILE A 500 -17.62 -7.40 21.05
N GLY A 501 -18.42 -7.44 19.98
CA GLY A 501 -19.40 -8.52 19.73
C GLY A 501 -18.74 -9.90 19.58
N PHE A 502 -17.62 -10.00 18.85
CA PHE A 502 -16.84 -11.23 18.76
C PHE A 502 -16.27 -11.64 20.11
N ILE A 503 -15.73 -10.69 20.90
CA ILE A 503 -15.25 -10.96 22.26
C ILE A 503 -16.38 -11.53 23.12
N TYR A 504 -17.60 -10.99 23.02
CA TYR A 504 -18.77 -11.56 23.71
C TYR A 504 -19.00 -13.03 23.31
N ILE A 505 -19.07 -13.31 22.00
CA ILE A 505 -19.34 -14.67 21.49
C ILE A 505 -18.28 -15.65 21.97
N PHE A 506 -16.99 -15.33 21.78
CA PHE A 506 -15.89 -16.19 22.23
C PHE A 506 -15.90 -16.38 23.76
N SER A 507 -16.12 -15.31 24.52
CA SER A 507 -16.18 -15.41 25.99
C SER A 507 -17.28 -16.36 26.47
N ARG A 508 -18.41 -16.41 25.76
CA ARG A 508 -19.57 -17.27 26.07
C ARG A 508 -19.39 -18.70 25.64
N VAL A 509 -18.92 -18.94 24.42
CA VAL A 509 -18.73 -20.28 23.85
C VAL A 509 -17.62 -21.02 24.57
N LEU A 510 -16.52 -20.32 24.86
CA LEU A 510 -15.37 -20.90 25.57
C LEU A 510 -15.59 -20.95 27.10
N GLY A 511 -16.58 -20.21 27.61
CA GLY A 511 -16.87 -20.09 29.05
C GLY A 511 -15.78 -19.34 29.81
N LEU A 512 -15.17 -18.33 29.18
CA LEU A 512 -14.16 -17.44 29.78
C LEU A 512 -14.81 -16.41 30.71
N ASP A 513 -16.09 -16.13 30.51
CA ASP A 513 -16.88 -15.22 31.35
C ASP A 513 -17.21 -15.79 32.73
N GLY A 514 -16.92 -17.07 32.99
CA GLY A 514 -17.17 -17.73 34.28
C GLY A 514 -18.65 -17.73 34.70
N GLY A 515 -19.59 -17.45 33.79
CA GLY A 515 -21.00 -17.25 34.13
C GLY A 515 -21.36 -15.85 34.67
N ASP A 516 -20.44 -14.89 34.68
CA ASP A 516 -20.66 -13.56 35.25
C ASP A 516 -21.65 -12.72 34.42
N LYS A 517 -22.84 -12.49 34.99
CA LYS A 517 -23.90 -11.66 34.40
C LYS A 517 -23.52 -10.19 34.29
N ASN A 518 -22.71 -9.67 35.21
CA ASN A 518 -22.31 -8.27 35.19
C ASN A 518 -21.33 -8.01 34.06
N PHE A 519 -20.35 -8.89 33.87
CA PHE A 519 -19.46 -8.88 32.71
C PHE A 519 -20.22 -8.88 31.37
N ARG A 520 -21.18 -9.81 31.21
CA ARG A 520 -22.03 -9.92 30.00
C ARG A 520 -22.81 -8.64 29.71
N ARG A 521 -23.39 -8.04 30.75
CA ARG A 521 -24.13 -6.76 30.64
C ARG A 521 -23.21 -5.60 30.32
N ALA A 522 -22.01 -5.55 30.90
CA ALA A 522 -21.01 -4.53 30.63
C ALA A 522 -20.58 -4.56 29.16
N ILE A 523 -20.25 -5.74 28.61
CA ILE A 523 -19.94 -5.91 27.18
C ILE A 523 -21.09 -5.45 26.29
N THR A 524 -22.31 -5.88 26.61
CA THR A 524 -23.48 -5.49 25.82
C THR A 524 -23.72 -3.98 25.85
N ARG A 525 -23.53 -3.33 27.01
CA ARG A 525 -23.67 -1.88 27.17
C ARG A 525 -22.61 -1.11 26.38
N MET A 526 -21.36 -1.57 26.41
CA MET A 526 -20.29 -0.98 25.59
C MET A 526 -20.59 -1.12 24.11
N THR A 527 -20.98 -2.31 23.66
CA THR A 527 -21.36 -2.58 22.27
C THR A 527 -22.49 -1.66 21.82
N TYR A 528 -23.54 -1.54 22.62
CA TYR A 528 -24.66 -0.62 22.35
C TYR A 528 -24.19 0.84 22.24
N GLY A 529 -23.34 1.30 23.17
CA GLY A 529 -22.79 2.66 23.13
C GLY A 529 -21.96 2.93 21.86
N ILE A 530 -21.10 1.99 21.46
CA ILE A 530 -20.29 2.09 20.23
C ILE A 530 -21.19 2.11 18.98
N ILE A 531 -22.28 1.33 18.96
CA ILE A 531 -23.25 1.36 17.87
C ILE A 531 -23.91 2.74 17.75
N CYS A 532 -24.20 3.41 18.86
CA CYS A 532 -24.71 4.80 18.80
C CYS A 532 -23.72 5.75 18.11
N PHE A 533 -22.42 5.65 18.42
CA PHE A 533 -21.39 6.45 17.73
C PHE A 533 -21.34 6.11 16.23
N THR A 534 -21.41 4.83 15.89
CA THR A 534 -21.48 4.35 14.49
C THR A 534 -22.65 4.97 13.76
N LEU A 535 -23.87 4.91 14.33
CA LEU A 535 -25.07 5.47 13.74
C LEU A 535 -24.93 6.97 13.48
N VAL A 536 -24.53 7.75 14.50
CA VAL A 536 -24.45 9.21 14.38
C VAL A 536 -23.47 9.60 13.28
N LEU A 537 -22.26 9.03 13.30
CA LEU A 537 -21.21 9.37 12.34
C LEU A 537 -21.55 8.85 10.93
N SER A 538 -22.05 7.62 10.79
CA SER A 538 -22.46 7.10 9.48
C SER A 538 -23.66 7.82 8.91
N LEU A 539 -24.64 8.23 9.72
CA LEU A 539 -25.79 9.01 9.25
C LEU A 539 -25.37 10.39 8.76
N ILE A 540 -24.63 11.15 9.59
CA ILE A 540 -24.12 12.47 9.20
C ILE A 540 -23.22 12.34 7.98
N GLY A 541 -22.32 11.35 7.97
CA GLY A 541 -21.49 11.02 6.83
C GLY A 541 -22.30 10.78 5.57
N THR A 542 -23.32 9.91 5.62
CA THR A 542 -24.17 9.60 4.47
C THR A 542 -24.89 10.83 3.92
N VAL A 543 -25.43 11.68 4.80
CA VAL A 543 -26.09 12.94 4.38
C VAL A 543 -25.09 13.90 3.74
N LEU A 544 -23.91 14.11 4.36
CA LEU A 544 -22.85 14.94 3.78
C LEU A 544 -22.38 14.41 2.42
N GLY A 545 -22.37 13.08 2.25
CA GLY A 545 -22.03 12.42 0.98
C GLY A 545 -23.05 12.74 -0.11
N GLY A 546 -24.35 12.69 0.22
CA GLY A 546 -25.40 13.09 -0.70
C GLY A 546 -25.34 14.58 -1.10
N ILE A 547 -24.99 15.47 -0.16
CA ILE A 547 -24.79 16.90 -0.48
C ILE A 547 -23.60 17.07 -1.44
N TRP A 548 -22.50 16.37 -1.19
CA TRP A 548 -21.33 16.39 -2.07
C TRP A 548 -21.67 15.83 -3.46
N ALA A 549 -22.38 14.71 -3.55
CA ALA A 549 -22.85 14.13 -4.81
C ALA A 549 -23.72 15.13 -5.60
N ASN A 550 -24.60 15.87 -4.92
CA ASN A 550 -25.42 16.89 -5.56
C ASN A 550 -24.58 18.04 -6.11
N TYR A 551 -23.55 18.46 -5.36
CA TYR A 551 -22.62 19.49 -5.80
C TYR A 551 -21.77 19.05 -7.00
N SER A 552 -21.32 17.79 -7.03
CA SER A 552 -20.40 17.29 -8.06
C SER A 552 -21.10 16.74 -9.31
N TRP A 553 -22.28 16.15 -9.17
CA TRP A 553 -22.99 15.45 -10.26
C TRP A 553 -24.43 15.88 -10.45
N GLY A 554 -24.90 16.91 -9.72
CA GLY A 554 -26.26 17.46 -9.87
C GLY A 554 -27.37 16.57 -9.30
N ARG A 555 -27.04 15.50 -8.55
CA ARG A 555 -28.01 14.63 -7.87
C ARG A 555 -27.60 14.28 -6.44
N PHE A 556 -28.55 14.33 -5.51
CA PHE A 556 -28.30 13.98 -4.10
C PHE A 556 -28.14 12.47 -3.85
N TRP A 557 -28.84 11.63 -4.61
CA TRP A 557 -28.84 10.17 -4.45
C TRP A 557 -29.16 9.49 -5.79
N GLY A 558 -28.72 8.26 -5.97
CA GLY A 558 -28.85 7.50 -7.21
C GLY A 558 -28.75 5.98 -7.06
N TRP A 559 -28.80 5.45 -5.84
CA TRP A 559 -28.83 4.01 -5.54
C TRP A 559 -27.62 3.23 -6.06
N ASP A 560 -26.46 3.88 -6.16
CA ASP A 560 -25.24 3.17 -6.53
C ASP A 560 -24.74 2.28 -5.37
N PRO A 561 -23.85 1.31 -5.64
CA PRO A 561 -23.41 0.37 -4.60
C PRO A 561 -22.80 1.04 -3.36
N LYS A 562 -22.14 2.19 -3.48
CA LYS A 562 -21.53 2.88 -2.33
C LYS A 562 -22.59 3.59 -1.49
N GLU A 563 -23.53 4.26 -2.14
CA GLU A 563 -24.71 4.86 -1.51
C GLU A 563 -25.53 3.80 -0.76
N ASN A 564 -25.81 2.65 -1.40
CA ASN A 564 -26.51 1.53 -0.78
C ASN A 564 -25.75 0.92 0.40
N GLY A 565 -24.43 0.79 0.28
CA GLY A 565 -23.56 0.34 1.37
C GLY A 565 -23.66 1.25 2.59
N ALA A 566 -23.58 2.57 2.39
CA ALA A 566 -23.70 3.57 3.45
C ALA A 566 -25.07 3.51 4.13
N LEU A 567 -26.15 3.41 3.34
CA LEU A 567 -27.51 3.25 3.86
C LEU A 567 -27.68 1.95 4.66
N MET A 568 -27.10 0.84 4.21
CA MET A 568 -27.17 -0.44 4.92
C MET A 568 -26.57 -0.36 6.32
N ILE A 569 -25.47 0.38 6.52
CA ILE A 569 -24.90 0.60 7.85
C ILE A 569 -25.87 1.36 8.75
N VAL A 570 -26.49 2.44 8.24
CA VAL A 570 -27.46 3.24 9.00
C VAL A 570 -28.67 2.38 9.40
N LEU A 571 -29.25 1.65 8.45
CA LEU A 571 -30.41 0.79 8.71
C LEU A 571 -30.07 -0.35 9.68
N TRP A 572 -28.90 -0.98 9.54
CA TRP A 572 -28.48 -2.06 10.42
C TRP A 572 -28.25 -1.58 11.86
N THR A 573 -27.60 -0.43 12.04
CA THR A 573 -27.41 0.16 13.37
C THR A 573 -28.74 0.56 14.00
N LEU A 574 -29.67 1.16 13.23
CA LEU A 574 -31.04 1.44 13.69
C LEU A 574 -31.77 0.17 14.12
N PHE A 575 -31.68 -0.91 13.34
CA PHE A 575 -32.27 -2.21 13.68
C PHE A 575 -31.77 -2.72 15.05
N ILE A 576 -30.46 -2.64 15.32
CA ILE A 576 -29.90 -3.10 16.60
C ILE A 576 -30.42 -2.24 17.75
N LEU A 577 -30.37 -0.91 17.61
CA LEU A 577 -30.76 0.01 18.67
C LEU A 577 -32.25 -0.10 18.99
N HIS A 578 -33.12 -0.10 17.98
CA HIS A 578 -34.57 -0.24 18.15
C HIS A 578 -34.94 -1.65 18.62
N GLY A 579 -34.31 -2.69 18.08
CA GLY A 579 -34.52 -4.06 18.52
C GLY A 579 -34.14 -4.27 20.00
N ARG A 580 -33.09 -3.59 20.48
CA ARG A 580 -32.73 -3.58 21.90
C ARG A 580 -33.74 -2.78 22.74
N ALA A 581 -34.14 -1.59 22.29
CA ALA A 581 -35.11 -0.75 22.99
C ALA A 581 -36.49 -1.43 23.12
N ALA A 582 -36.94 -2.12 22.08
CA ALA A 582 -38.18 -2.89 22.04
C ALA A 582 -38.11 -4.22 22.83
N GLY A 583 -36.95 -4.58 23.38
CA GLY A 583 -36.76 -5.83 24.13
C GLY A 583 -36.66 -7.10 23.28
N LEU A 584 -36.63 -6.97 21.94
CA LEU A 584 -36.47 -8.08 20.99
C LEU A 584 -35.03 -8.61 21.01
N LEU A 585 -34.04 -7.72 21.09
CA LEU A 585 -32.62 -8.09 21.16
C LEU A 585 -32.12 -8.05 22.60
N ARG A 586 -31.87 -9.25 23.14
CA ARG A 586 -31.18 -9.43 24.43
C ARG A 586 -29.66 -9.43 24.23
N GLU A 587 -28.89 -9.75 25.28
CA GLU A 587 -27.42 -9.71 25.24
C GLU A 587 -26.84 -10.50 24.06
N TRP A 588 -27.31 -11.73 23.82
CA TRP A 588 -26.91 -12.51 22.64
C TRP A 588 -27.26 -11.80 21.32
N GLY A 589 -28.50 -11.31 21.20
CA GLY A 589 -28.98 -10.66 19.97
C GLY A 589 -28.19 -9.40 19.62
N VAL A 590 -27.91 -8.53 20.59
CA VAL A 590 -27.13 -7.31 20.36
C VAL A 590 -25.71 -7.64 19.91
N ASN A 591 -25.01 -8.56 20.57
CA ASN A 591 -23.62 -8.86 20.24
C ASN A 591 -23.47 -9.66 18.93
N LEU A 592 -24.42 -10.55 18.61
CA LEU A 592 -24.45 -11.25 17.31
C LEU A 592 -24.75 -10.27 16.17
N ALA A 593 -25.71 -9.36 16.36
CA ALA A 593 -26.03 -8.35 15.35
C ALA A 593 -24.90 -7.33 15.19
N ALA A 594 -24.18 -6.98 16.27
CA ALA A 594 -22.97 -6.15 16.19
C ALA A 594 -21.84 -6.84 15.40
N ALA A 595 -21.61 -8.14 15.64
CA ALA A 595 -20.65 -8.93 14.88
C ALA A 595 -21.00 -8.95 13.38
N PHE A 596 -22.28 -9.17 13.03
CA PHE A 596 -22.76 -9.07 11.65
C PHE A 596 -22.67 -7.64 11.10
N GLY A 597 -22.81 -6.62 11.95
CA GLY A 597 -22.57 -5.22 11.58
C GLY A 597 -21.16 -4.98 11.04
N GLY A 598 -20.16 -5.73 11.50
CA GLY A 598 -18.82 -5.69 10.92
C GLY A 598 -18.76 -6.19 9.47
N VAL A 599 -19.58 -7.18 9.11
CA VAL A 599 -19.74 -7.66 7.72
C VAL A 599 -20.37 -6.59 6.85
N VAL A 600 -21.44 -5.95 7.36
CA VAL A 600 -22.12 -4.82 6.70
C VAL A 600 -21.18 -3.65 6.45
N VAL A 601 -20.38 -3.25 7.44
CA VAL A 601 -19.40 -2.17 7.31
C VAL A 601 -18.30 -2.55 6.30
N THR A 602 -17.77 -3.78 6.38
CA THR A 602 -16.72 -4.25 5.47
C THR A 602 -17.23 -4.31 4.03
N PHE A 603 -18.49 -4.72 3.81
CA PHE A 603 -19.12 -4.66 2.49
C PHE A 603 -19.12 -3.22 1.95
N SER A 604 -19.64 -2.27 2.72
CA SER A 604 -19.74 -0.87 2.29
C SER A 604 -18.39 -0.17 2.11
N TRP A 605 -17.38 -0.51 2.92
CA TRP A 605 -16.08 0.15 2.87
C TRP A 605 -15.18 -0.47 1.81
N PHE A 606 -15.19 -1.80 1.70
CA PHE A 606 -14.24 -2.56 0.89
C PHE A 606 -14.91 -3.18 -0.34
N HIS A 607 -15.90 -4.05 -0.15
CA HIS A 607 -16.47 -4.90 -1.21
C HIS A 607 -17.10 -4.10 -2.35
N VAL A 608 -17.76 -2.99 -2.06
CA VAL A 608 -18.42 -2.16 -3.09
C VAL A 608 -17.44 -1.63 -4.15
N ASN A 609 -16.15 -1.48 -3.81
CA ASN A 609 -15.14 -1.10 -4.80
C ASN A 609 -14.86 -2.22 -5.81
N MET A 610 -15.06 -3.47 -5.41
CA MET A 610 -14.86 -4.65 -6.27
C MET A 610 -15.97 -4.88 -7.28
N LEU A 611 -17.12 -4.20 -7.12
CA LEU A 611 -18.25 -4.35 -8.03
C LEU A 611 -18.03 -3.61 -9.36
N GLY A 612 -17.03 -2.71 -9.45
CA GLY A 612 -16.65 -2.03 -10.71
C GLY A 612 -17.71 -1.12 -11.33
N THR A 613 -18.89 -0.98 -10.72
CA THR A 613 -20.04 -0.25 -11.26
C THR A 613 -20.33 1.03 -10.49
N GLY A 614 -20.77 2.08 -11.20
CA GLY A 614 -21.26 3.34 -10.64
C GLY A 614 -20.26 4.49 -10.70
N LEU A 615 -20.73 5.72 -10.50
CA LEU A 615 -19.93 6.95 -10.60
C LEU A 615 -18.83 7.06 -9.53
N HIS A 616 -18.81 6.15 -8.56
CA HIS A 616 -17.82 6.07 -7.50
C HIS A 616 -16.77 4.96 -7.70
N SER A 617 -16.72 4.31 -8.86
CA SER A 617 -15.83 3.18 -9.19
C SER A 617 -14.36 3.57 -9.38
N TYR A 618 -13.81 4.37 -8.46
CA TYR A 618 -12.40 4.77 -8.43
C TYR A 618 -11.53 3.83 -7.58
N GLY A 619 -12.10 2.73 -7.06
CA GLY A 619 -11.44 1.85 -6.08
C GLY A 619 -10.85 0.59 -6.73
N PHE A 620 -9.58 0.34 -6.43
CA PHE A 620 -8.79 -0.78 -6.92
C PHE A 620 -9.23 -2.14 -6.33
N THR A 621 -9.10 -3.21 -7.12
CA THR A 621 -9.57 -4.59 -6.81
C THR A 621 -8.52 -5.49 -6.16
N ASP A 622 -7.34 -4.97 -5.87
CA ASP A 622 -6.21 -5.75 -5.34
C ASP A 622 -6.48 -6.19 -3.89
N GLY A 623 -6.37 -7.50 -3.63
CA GLY A 623 -6.66 -8.10 -2.32
C GLY A 623 -8.04 -8.75 -2.18
N LYS A 624 -8.73 -9.03 -3.30
CA LYS A 624 -10.04 -9.72 -3.37
C LYS A 624 -10.17 -10.95 -2.47
N GLU A 625 -9.11 -11.70 -2.23
CA GLU A 625 -9.15 -12.91 -1.39
C GLU A 625 -9.30 -12.63 0.11
N ALA A 626 -8.71 -11.52 0.62
CA ALA A 626 -8.72 -11.22 2.05
C ALA A 626 -10.14 -10.97 2.58
N ILE A 627 -11.02 -10.39 1.75
CA ILE A 627 -12.41 -10.14 2.13
C ILE A 627 -13.22 -11.43 2.27
N TRP A 628 -12.96 -12.43 1.42
CA TRP A 628 -13.63 -13.71 1.46
C TRP A 628 -13.22 -14.52 2.69
N TYR A 629 -11.94 -14.50 3.06
CA TYR A 629 -11.49 -15.07 4.33
C TYR A 629 -12.17 -14.40 5.53
N PHE A 630 -12.28 -13.06 5.51
CA PHE A 630 -12.98 -12.34 6.57
C PHE A 630 -14.46 -12.73 6.64
N TYR A 631 -15.18 -12.77 5.52
CA TYR A 631 -16.58 -13.20 5.48
C TYR A 631 -16.78 -14.63 5.94
N GLY A 632 -15.92 -15.57 5.51
CA GLY A 632 -15.95 -16.95 5.96
C GLY A 632 -15.74 -17.06 7.47
N ALA A 633 -14.70 -16.41 8.02
CA ALA A 633 -14.40 -16.41 9.44
C ALA A 633 -15.51 -15.75 10.28
N ALA A 634 -15.99 -14.58 9.87
CA ALA A 634 -17.07 -13.87 10.56
C ALA A 634 -18.37 -14.71 10.57
N THR A 635 -18.73 -15.29 9.41
CA THR A 635 -19.91 -16.16 9.28
C THR A 635 -19.81 -17.38 10.18
N PHE A 636 -18.65 -18.04 10.20
CA PHE A 636 -18.41 -19.20 11.07
C PHE A 636 -18.61 -18.85 12.55
N VAL A 637 -18.04 -17.73 13.01
CA VAL A 637 -18.19 -17.28 14.41
C VAL A 637 -19.63 -16.89 14.73
N ILE A 638 -20.31 -16.19 13.82
CA ILE A 638 -21.71 -15.75 14.03
C ILE A 638 -22.66 -16.94 14.06
N VAL A 639 -22.55 -17.88 13.11
CA VAL A 639 -23.38 -19.10 13.07
C VAL A 639 -23.11 -19.99 14.26
N GLY A 640 -21.84 -20.20 14.63
CA GLY A 640 -21.47 -20.95 15.83
C GLY A 640 -22.01 -20.30 17.11
N GLY A 641 -21.93 -18.97 17.21
CA GLY A 641 -22.50 -18.19 18.30
C GLY A 641 -24.04 -18.29 18.38
N MET A 642 -24.73 -18.24 17.24
CA MET A 642 -26.18 -18.45 17.17
C MET A 642 -26.56 -19.86 17.65
N ALA A 643 -25.93 -20.90 17.11
CA ALA A 643 -26.18 -22.28 17.51
C ALA A 643 -25.97 -22.49 19.01
N TYR A 644 -24.87 -21.96 19.56
CA TYR A 644 -24.59 -22.02 20.99
C TYR A 644 -25.62 -21.25 21.82
N SER A 645 -26.11 -20.10 21.35
CA SER A 645 -27.14 -19.33 22.05
C SER A 645 -28.46 -20.10 22.16
N PHE A 646 -28.85 -20.83 21.11
CA PHE A 646 -30.04 -21.68 21.12
C PHE A 646 -29.87 -22.86 22.07
N TRP A 647 -28.73 -23.53 22.01
CA TRP A 647 -28.38 -24.62 22.94
C TRP A 647 -28.38 -24.16 24.39
N GLU A 648 -27.76 -23.02 24.69
CA GLU A 648 -27.74 -22.49 26.06
C GLU A 648 -29.16 -22.15 26.55
N SER A 649 -30.00 -21.59 25.67
CA SER A 649 -31.39 -21.28 26.00
C SER A 649 -32.21 -22.53 26.30
N SER A 650 -32.00 -23.63 25.56
CA SER A 650 -32.70 -24.89 25.78
C SER A 650 -32.27 -25.55 27.10
N GLN A 651 -30.97 -25.51 27.41
CA GLN A 651 -30.44 -25.98 28.70
C GLN A 651 -31.01 -25.19 29.88
N GLN A 652 -31.13 -23.87 29.76
CA GLN A 652 -31.74 -23.03 30.80
C GLN A 652 -33.23 -23.32 30.99
N LYS A 653 -33.98 -23.54 29.90
CA LYS A 653 -35.39 -23.96 29.96
C LYS A 653 -35.54 -25.33 30.63
N ALA A 654 -34.70 -26.30 30.26
CA ALA A 654 -34.69 -27.64 30.85
C ALA A 654 -34.40 -27.59 32.37
N LYS A 655 -33.38 -26.82 32.79
CA LYS A 655 -33.07 -26.62 34.22
C LYS A 655 -34.22 -25.96 34.99
N LYS A 656 -34.90 -24.97 34.41
CA LYS A 656 -36.08 -24.35 35.03
C LYS A 656 -37.25 -25.32 35.15
N ALA A 657 -37.49 -26.15 34.14
CA ALA A 657 -38.52 -27.18 34.17
C ALA A 657 -38.23 -28.25 35.24
N ALA A 658 -37.00 -28.72 35.32
CA ALA A 658 -36.56 -29.66 36.36
C ALA A 658 -36.75 -29.10 37.77
N LYS A 659 -36.32 -27.85 38.00
CA LYS A 659 -36.50 -27.17 39.30
C LYS A 659 -37.98 -26.97 39.67
N LYS A 660 -38.84 -26.67 38.68
CA LYS A 660 -40.30 -26.54 38.90
C LYS A 660 -40.92 -27.88 39.33
N ASN A 661 -40.49 -28.98 38.71
CA ASN A 661 -40.95 -30.33 39.05
C ASN A 661 -40.45 -30.81 40.42
N GLU A 662 -39.26 -30.40 40.86
CA GLU A 662 -38.76 -30.66 42.22
C GLU A 662 -39.55 -29.88 43.28
N THR A 663 -39.84 -28.59 43.05
CA THR A 663 -40.66 -27.79 43.98
C THR A 663 -42.11 -28.24 44.07
N ALA A 664 -42.65 -28.89 43.02
CA ALA A 664 -44.00 -29.45 43.04
C ALA A 664 -44.09 -30.80 43.80
N LYS A 665 -42.96 -31.42 44.14
CA LYS A 665 -42.88 -32.71 44.84
C LYS A 665 -42.61 -32.58 46.35
N VAL A 666 -42.49 -31.38 46.90
CA VAL A 666 -42.39 -31.15 48.36
C VAL A 666 -43.81 -30.88 48.88
N PRO A 667 -44.47 -31.83 49.58
CA PRO A 667 -45.75 -31.56 50.19
C PRO A 667 -45.57 -30.54 51.32
N ALA A 668 -46.51 -29.61 51.43
CA ALA A 668 -46.60 -28.73 52.58
C ALA A 668 -46.81 -29.60 53.83
N ASN A 669 -45.83 -29.63 54.74
CA ASN A 669 -46.05 -30.15 56.08
C ASN A 669 -47.13 -29.25 56.73
N GLU A 670 -48.31 -29.83 56.98
CA GLU A 670 -49.33 -29.23 57.82
C GLU A 670 -48.80 -29.08 59.26
N PRO A 671 -49.00 -27.92 59.91
CA PRO A 671 -48.70 -27.79 61.34
C PRO A 671 -49.78 -28.51 62.16
N ALA A 672 -49.34 -29.33 63.12
CA ALA A 672 -50.17 -30.01 64.12
C ALA A 672 -50.60 -29.08 65.25
#